data_AF-A0AAQ3R8K2-F1
#
_entry.id   AF-A0AAQ3R8K2-F1
#
_cell.length_a   1.000
_cell.length_b   1.000
_cell.length_c   1.000
_cell.angle_alpha   90.00
_cell.angle_beta   90.00
_cell.angle_gamma   90.00
#
_symmetry.space_group_name_H-M   'P 1'
#
loop_
_entity.id
_entity.type
_entity.pdbx_description
1 polymer ?
#
loop_
_entity_poly.entity_id
_entity_poly.type
_entity_poly.pdbx_seq_one_letter_code
_entity_poly.pdbx_strand_id
1 'polypeptide(L)'
;MMIDKPPVLLRRPLKPPCPSRITVHWTWKLAVRPRTDNDKKKTFDGNCGIRSFSNARLNMAGVFGHTSSPQINGDQPSKTNFLIIGSGPAGLALACFLSAYGIKGIIVTEASSTAKQPRAHLTNAATLECLRDIGLEEEIQENGVSQPSLGVRWCYSMFGDEFARLYSFGNQPHRRGEYYAASPCRHVDIPQSLVEPILLKHATASGWEVRLETSFKEYEQTGDGMLVRCVDRRTSQEHAIHTKYLFGCDGGRSAVQRQLGISLTKGSSQGNALNVHIKADLSSCMKSRNVNMHWVIKPDQDNAMWNWSALFRQVKPYDEWVCVFVPHPSTRLEEKPSEETCKEAVKRVIGDENVAVEVLDISRWNVNDVVADKYSQDNVFCLGDAVHRHPPVNGLGSNTSIQDAWNLAWKLAYVESGMAKPTLLDTYNQERQPVGVDAVRRANQGFRTMGNIFEALGHLPADRAERTKQFQELSAPSKAGRERRARLAAAVKYADHEFGGLGIEMNQRYISDAVYASDELEDRQPLPADAVVEYQIGTYPGSRLPHAWLTKRSPESAAMSTIDLAGHGAFCLLTGIGGGQWVQAAQKMRDQFGLKFNAYSIGCMQDLEDVYSEWADKREVEDDGCVLTRPDRTVIWRSRTMQPDCYTAIMKVVLSVLGRSDEIPEK
;
A
#
# COMPACT_ATOMS: atom_id res chain seq x y z
N MET A 1 22.73 -38.24 44.77
CA MET A 1 23.71 -37.33 45.40
C MET A 1 24.98 -37.41 44.56
N MET A 2 25.53 -36.25 44.14
CA MET A 2 26.76 -36.07 43.33
C MET A 2 26.65 -36.54 41.86
N ILE A 3 26.43 -35.65 40.89
CA ILE A 3 27.38 -34.72 40.23
C ILE A 3 28.57 -35.48 39.64
N ASP A 4 28.59 -35.62 38.31
CA ASP A 4 29.83 -35.69 37.54
C ASP A 4 29.73 -34.81 36.29
N LYS A 5 30.75 -33.97 36.12
CA LYS A 5 30.91 -32.96 35.06
C LYS A 5 31.49 -33.60 33.79
N PRO A 6 31.15 -33.10 32.59
CA PRO A 6 31.87 -33.46 31.38
C PRO A 6 33.22 -32.70 31.26
N PRO A 7 34.22 -33.26 30.55
CA PRO A 7 35.57 -32.71 30.50
C PRO A 7 35.73 -31.54 29.54
N VAL A 8 36.64 -30.64 29.93
CA VAL A 8 37.12 -29.47 29.19
C VAL A 8 38.05 -29.91 28.06
N LEU A 9 37.75 -29.51 26.81
CA LEU A 9 38.69 -29.58 25.68
C LEU A 9 39.16 -28.19 25.30
N LEU A 10 40.50 -28.04 25.33
CA LEU A 10 41.27 -26.83 25.07
C LEU A 10 41.11 -26.32 23.63
N ARG A 11 40.85 -25.01 23.50
CA ARG A 11 40.86 -24.25 22.25
C ARG A 11 42.30 -24.13 21.71
N ARG A 12 42.53 -24.53 20.47
CA ARG A 12 43.65 -24.04 19.63
C ARG A 12 43.16 -22.90 18.74
N PRO A 13 43.94 -21.82 18.54
CA PRO A 13 43.55 -20.73 17.66
C PRO A 13 43.84 -21.09 16.19
N LEU A 14 42.81 -21.03 15.33
CA LEU A 14 42.96 -21.13 13.87
C LEU A 14 43.27 -19.74 13.29
N LYS A 15 44.39 -19.63 12.58
CA LYS A 15 44.76 -18.47 11.74
C LYS A 15 43.86 -18.42 10.48
N PRO A 16 43.56 -17.23 9.93
CA PRO A 16 42.75 -17.10 8.72
C PRO A 16 43.58 -17.37 7.44
N PRO A 17 43.02 -17.96 6.38
CA PRO A 17 43.68 -18.02 5.08
C PRO A 17 43.39 -16.75 4.25
N CYS A 18 44.44 -16.24 3.59
CA CYS A 18 44.39 -15.18 2.57
C CYS A 18 44.03 -15.80 1.19
N PRO A 19 43.41 -15.06 0.25
CA PRO A 19 42.66 -15.66 -0.86
C PRO A 19 43.53 -15.93 -2.10
N SER A 20 43.45 -17.16 -2.63
CA SER A 20 43.93 -17.50 -3.98
C SER A 20 42.80 -17.36 -5.00
N ARG A 21 43.05 -16.56 -6.05
CA ARG A 21 42.20 -16.37 -7.23
C ARG A 21 41.88 -17.71 -7.90
N ILE A 22 40.60 -18.03 -8.04
CA ILE A 22 40.10 -19.05 -8.97
C ILE A 22 39.18 -18.35 -9.96
N THR A 23 39.59 -18.34 -11.22
CA THR A 23 38.81 -17.88 -12.36
C THR A 23 37.92 -19.03 -12.81
N VAL A 24 36.59 -18.87 -12.76
CA VAL A 24 35.63 -19.85 -13.29
C VAL A 24 35.00 -19.29 -14.55
N HIS A 25 35.23 -19.97 -15.68
CA HIS A 25 34.54 -19.73 -16.95
C HIS A 25 33.17 -20.40 -16.92
N TRP A 26 32.11 -19.62 -17.17
CA TRP A 26 30.77 -20.14 -17.40
C TRP A 26 30.52 -20.25 -18.91
N THR A 27 30.36 -21.47 -19.42
CA THR A 27 29.82 -21.76 -20.75
C THR A 27 28.33 -22.10 -20.62
N TRP A 28 27.48 -21.28 -21.21
CA TRP A 28 26.05 -21.55 -21.33
C TRP A 28 25.80 -22.55 -22.46
N LYS A 29 25.38 -23.78 -22.13
CA LYS A 29 24.75 -24.71 -23.07
C LYS A 29 23.24 -24.64 -22.88
N LEU A 30 22.55 -24.03 -23.83
CA LEU A 30 21.09 -24.12 -23.98
C LEU A 30 20.73 -25.56 -24.40
N ALA A 31 19.99 -26.26 -23.55
CA ALA A 31 19.36 -27.53 -23.88
C ALA A 31 17.91 -27.27 -24.33
N VAL A 32 17.65 -27.43 -25.62
CA VAL A 32 16.30 -27.43 -26.21
C VAL A 32 15.85 -28.90 -26.34
N ARG A 33 14.68 -29.24 -25.79
CA ARG A 33 14.01 -30.53 -26.07
C ARG A 33 13.25 -30.46 -27.40
N PRO A 34 13.22 -31.54 -28.20
CA PRO A 34 12.72 -31.52 -29.58
C PRO A 34 11.19 -31.62 -29.65
N ARG A 35 10.60 -30.89 -30.59
CA ARG A 35 9.25 -31.12 -31.12
C ARG A 35 9.40 -31.54 -32.58
N THR A 36 8.71 -32.62 -32.93
CA THR A 36 8.80 -33.38 -34.18
C THR A 36 8.31 -32.60 -35.40
N ASP A 37 8.95 -32.89 -36.53
CA ASP A 37 8.73 -32.39 -37.89
C ASP A 37 7.27 -32.41 -38.36
N ASN A 38 6.92 -31.40 -39.16
CA ASN A 38 6.31 -31.68 -40.45
C ASN A 38 6.66 -30.60 -41.49
N ASP A 39 7.14 -31.10 -42.62
CA ASP A 39 7.66 -30.43 -43.81
C ASP A 39 6.79 -29.29 -44.35
N LYS A 40 7.46 -28.21 -44.79
CA LYS A 40 7.45 -27.78 -46.21
C LYS A 40 8.50 -26.69 -46.49
N LYS A 41 9.49 -27.10 -47.27
CA LYS A 41 10.50 -26.32 -47.99
C LYS A 41 9.93 -25.06 -48.64
N LYS A 42 10.65 -23.93 -48.51
CA LYS A 42 10.92 -23.00 -49.61
C LYS A 42 12.21 -22.22 -49.33
N THR A 43 13.15 -22.42 -50.25
CA THR A 43 14.46 -21.79 -50.44
C THR A 43 14.39 -20.27 -50.50
N PHE A 44 15.41 -19.55 -50.00
CA PHE A 44 16.15 -18.55 -50.78
C PHE A 44 17.45 -18.14 -50.08
N ASP A 45 18.50 -18.04 -50.90
CA ASP A 45 19.89 -17.64 -50.61
C ASP A 45 20.06 -16.22 -50.05
N GLY A 46 21.21 -15.97 -49.42
CA GLY A 46 21.87 -14.66 -49.56
C GLY A 46 22.61 -14.12 -48.33
N ASN A 47 23.93 -14.37 -48.30
CA ASN A 47 25.01 -13.63 -47.64
C ASN A 47 24.69 -12.25 -47.04
N CYS A 48 25.18 -11.98 -45.83
CA CYS A 48 26.39 -11.17 -45.57
C CYS A 48 26.36 -10.47 -44.19
N GLY A 49 27.50 -10.48 -43.49
CA GLY A 49 28.01 -9.27 -42.85
C GLY A 49 27.72 -9.04 -41.36
N ILE A 50 28.67 -9.46 -40.52
CA ILE A 50 28.90 -8.91 -39.18
C ILE A 50 29.25 -7.42 -39.30
N ARG A 51 28.50 -6.55 -38.61
CA ARG A 51 29.00 -5.24 -38.13
C ARG A 51 28.36 -4.85 -36.80
N SER A 52 29.23 -4.47 -35.86
CA SER A 52 28.96 -3.86 -34.57
C SER A 52 28.14 -2.57 -34.70
N PHE A 53 27.24 -2.31 -33.75
CA PHE A 53 26.71 -0.96 -33.53
C PHE A 53 26.77 -0.56 -32.06
N SER A 54 27.59 0.47 -31.84
CA SER A 54 27.61 1.40 -30.73
C SER A 54 26.34 2.25 -30.66
N ASN A 55 25.97 2.66 -29.43
CA ASN A 55 25.18 3.84 -29.04
C ASN A 55 24.30 4.49 -30.12
N ALA A 56 22.99 4.24 -30.04
CA ALA A 56 21.98 5.10 -30.64
C ALA A 56 21.00 5.58 -29.56
N ARG A 57 20.99 6.91 -29.35
CA ARG A 57 19.92 7.63 -28.66
C ARG A 57 18.60 7.35 -29.39
N LEU A 58 17.63 6.77 -28.71
CA LEU A 58 16.26 6.64 -29.20
C LEU A 58 15.56 7.99 -29.05
N ASN A 59 15.37 8.64 -30.19
CA ASN A 59 14.54 9.82 -30.37
C ASN A 59 13.07 9.36 -30.37
N MET A 60 12.35 9.52 -29.25
CA MET A 60 10.90 9.26 -29.17
C MET A 60 10.09 10.42 -29.77
N ALA A 61 10.22 10.62 -31.07
CA ALA A 61 9.33 11.48 -31.85
C ALA A 61 8.83 10.66 -33.04
N GLY A 62 7.73 9.93 -32.85
CA GLY A 62 7.21 9.08 -33.92
C GLY A 62 6.09 8.11 -33.56
N VAL A 63 5.21 8.44 -32.62
CA VAL A 63 3.88 7.79 -32.49
C VAL A 63 2.86 8.86 -32.06
N PHE A 64 2.67 9.86 -32.90
CA PHE A 64 1.49 10.73 -32.82
C PHE A 64 0.86 10.75 -34.21
N GLY A 65 0.00 9.77 -34.47
CA GLY A 65 -0.90 9.83 -35.60
C GLY A 65 -1.90 10.97 -35.37
N HIS A 66 -1.69 12.09 -36.04
CA HIS A 66 -2.72 13.13 -36.18
C HIS A 66 -3.84 12.58 -37.06
N THR A 67 -4.95 12.17 -36.44
CA THR A 67 -6.23 12.10 -37.15
C THR A 67 -6.83 13.50 -37.15
N SER A 68 -6.86 14.11 -38.32
CA SER A 68 -7.55 15.35 -38.66
C SER A 68 -9.01 15.34 -38.16
N SER A 69 -9.39 16.38 -37.41
CA SER A 69 -10.74 16.61 -36.90
C SER A 69 -11.76 16.76 -38.04
N PRO A 70 -12.82 15.93 -38.09
CA PRO A 70 -14.05 16.32 -38.75
C PRO A 70 -14.74 17.38 -37.87
N GLN A 71 -15.24 18.45 -38.48
CA GLN A 71 -16.15 19.39 -37.83
C GLN A 71 -17.33 18.62 -37.21
N ILE A 72 -17.58 18.77 -35.91
CA ILE A 72 -18.74 18.15 -35.27
C ILE A 72 -19.84 19.18 -35.06
N ASN A 73 -20.86 19.09 -35.91
CA ASN A 73 -22.22 19.51 -35.57
C ASN A 73 -22.86 18.38 -34.74
N GLY A 74 -23.39 18.69 -33.54
CA GLY A 74 -24.29 17.81 -32.78
C GLY A 74 -23.64 16.60 -32.09
N ASP A 75 -22.90 16.83 -31.00
CA ASP A 75 -22.14 15.77 -30.33
C ASP A 75 -23.00 14.95 -29.36
N GLN A 76 -23.25 13.67 -29.67
CA GLN A 76 -23.79 12.74 -28.68
C GLN A 76 -22.75 12.51 -27.57
N PRO A 77 -23.17 12.42 -26.29
CA PRO A 77 -22.24 12.16 -25.20
C PRO A 77 -21.52 10.82 -25.41
N SER A 78 -20.20 10.79 -25.23
CA SER A 78 -19.46 9.53 -25.20
C SER A 78 -19.98 8.63 -24.06
N LYS A 79 -19.94 7.31 -24.21
CA LYS A 79 -20.58 6.38 -23.25
C LYS A 79 -19.58 5.39 -22.67
N THR A 80 -19.62 5.19 -21.36
CA THR A 80 -18.86 4.16 -20.63
C THR A 80 -19.65 3.69 -19.42
N ASN A 81 -19.65 2.41 -19.08
CA ASN A 81 -20.31 1.99 -17.83
C ASN A 81 -19.57 2.45 -16.58
N PHE A 82 -18.25 2.67 -16.68
CA PHE A 82 -17.39 3.00 -15.55
C PHE A 82 -16.58 4.26 -15.87
N LEU A 83 -16.79 5.31 -15.09
CA LEU A 83 -16.06 6.57 -15.22
C LEU A 83 -15.34 6.89 -13.91
N ILE A 84 -14.01 6.97 -13.98
CA ILE A 84 -13.15 7.34 -12.86
C ILE A 84 -12.71 8.80 -13.02
N ILE A 85 -12.97 9.63 -12.02
CA ILE A 85 -12.46 11.00 -11.95
C ILE A 85 -11.24 11.01 -11.04
N GLY A 86 -10.05 11.17 -11.62
CA GLY A 86 -8.77 11.23 -10.93
C GLY A 86 -7.87 10.02 -11.21
N SER A 87 -6.60 10.31 -11.48
CA SER A 87 -5.56 9.31 -11.83
C SER A 87 -4.51 9.14 -10.73
N GLY A 88 -4.87 9.34 -9.46
CA GLY A 88 -4.01 9.03 -8.32
C GLY A 88 -4.01 7.54 -7.96
N PRO A 89 -3.40 7.14 -6.83
CA PRO A 89 -3.34 5.74 -6.40
C PRO A 89 -4.70 5.04 -6.35
N ALA A 90 -5.74 5.69 -5.83
CA ALA A 90 -7.09 5.13 -5.77
C ALA A 90 -7.66 4.81 -7.16
N GLY A 91 -7.66 5.81 -8.07
CA GLY A 91 -8.29 5.68 -9.38
C GLY A 91 -7.55 4.71 -10.30
N LEU A 92 -6.21 4.79 -10.33
CA LEU A 92 -5.41 3.87 -11.14
C LEU A 92 -5.48 2.42 -10.61
N ALA A 93 -5.44 2.23 -9.29
CA ALA A 93 -5.60 0.90 -8.71
C ALA A 93 -6.99 0.31 -8.99
N LEU A 94 -8.06 1.12 -8.87
CA LEU A 94 -9.42 0.67 -9.21
C LEU A 94 -9.52 0.20 -10.66
N ALA A 95 -8.94 0.95 -11.61
CA ALA A 95 -8.89 0.54 -13.00
C ALA A 95 -8.12 -0.78 -13.20
N CYS A 96 -6.99 -0.96 -12.52
CA CYS A 96 -6.22 -2.21 -12.58
C CYS A 96 -7.01 -3.40 -12.02
N PHE A 97 -7.64 -3.25 -10.85
CA PHE A 97 -8.41 -4.32 -10.24
C PHE A 97 -9.67 -4.66 -11.03
N LEU A 98 -10.38 -3.67 -11.57
CA LEU A 98 -11.51 -3.91 -12.49
C LEU A 98 -11.05 -4.61 -13.78
N SER A 99 -9.86 -4.30 -14.28
CA SER A 99 -9.28 -4.96 -15.46
C SER A 99 -9.08 -6.47 -15.26
N ALA A 100 -8.78 -6.91 -14.03
CA ALA A 100 -8.68 -8.34 -13.71
C ALA A 100 -10.01 -9.11 -13.88
N TYR A 101 -11.14 -8.39 -13.89
CA TYR A 101 -12.48 -8.92 -14.21
C TYR A 101 -12.90 -8.67 -15.67
N GLY A 102 -11.99 -8.16 -16.51
CA GLY A 102 -12.28 -7.79 -17.90
C GLY A 102 -13.08 -6.49 -18.05
N ILE A 103 -13.23 -5.71 -16.97
CA ILE A 103 -13.95 -4.43 -16.98
C ILE A 103 -13.04 -3.31 -17.47
N LYS A 104 -13.60 -2.48 -18.36
CA LYS A 104 -12.95 -1.32 -18.97
C LYS A 104 -13.80 -0.08 -18.77
N GLY A 105 -13.18 1.08 -18.88
CA GLY A 105 -13.87 2.34 -18.76
C GLY A 105 -12.98 3.51 -19.15
N ILE A 106 -13.36 4.69 -18.65
CA ILE A 106 -12.65 5.93 -18.91
C ILE A 106 -12.14 6.48 -17.58
N ILE A 107 -10.86 6.87 -17.54
CA ILE A 107 -10.28 7.71 -16.49
C ILE A 107 -10.18 9.14 -17.03
N VAL A 108 -10.75 10.09 -16.31
CA VAL A 108 -10.60 11.53 -16.56
C VAL A 108 -9.72 12.11 -15.47
N THR A 109 -8.74 12.92 -15.85
CA THR A 109 -7.86 13.58 -14.87
C THR A 109 -7.43 14.95 -15.34
N GLU A 110 -7.41 15.90 -14.40
CA GLU A 110 -6.94 17.26 -14.66
C GLU A 110 -5.45 17.34 -14.97
N ALA A 111 -4.69 16.34 -14.52
CA ALA A 111 -3.24 16.33 -14.66
C ALA A 111 -2.82 16.05 -16.10
N SER A 112 -1.71 16.67 -16.53
CA SER A 112 -1.09 16.41 -17.84
C SER A 112 -0.19 15.17 -17.87
N SER A 113 0.06 14.55 -16.71
CA SER A 113 0.81 13.31 -16.53
C SER A 113 0.46 12.69 -15.17
N THR A 114 1.04 11.53 -14.86
CA THR A 114 1.15 11.04 -13.47
C THR A 114 1.95 12.01 -12.60
N ALA A 115 1.93 11.80 -11.28
CA ALA A 115 2.63 12.59 -10.29
C ALA A 115 4.13 12.70 -10.61
N LYS A 116 4.60 13.93 -10.78
CA LYS A 116 6.04 14.23 -10.95
C LYS A 116 6.77 14.26 -9.61
N GLN A 117 6.08 14.64 -8.54
CA GLN A 117 6.64 14.67 -7.20
C GLN A 117 6.60 13.30 -6.53
N PRO A 118 7.56 12.99 -5.64
CA PRO A 118 7.61 11.71 -4.93
C PRO A 118 6.37 11.37 -4.10
N ARG A 119 5.72 12.36 -3.47
CA ARG A 119 4.50 12.22 -2.62
C ARG A 119 4.59 11.00 -1.67
N ALA A 120 3.55 10.16 -1.57
CA ALA A 120 3.59 8.95 -0.74
C ALA A 120 4.69 7.98 -1.21
N HIS A 121 5.18 7.10 -0.33
CA HIS A 121 6.33 6.25 -0.71
C HIS A 121 6.45 4.90 -0.02
N LEU A 122 5.92 4.78 1.18
CA LEU A 122 5.90 3.49 1.83
C LEU A 122 4.69 2.71 1.31
N THR A 123 4.93 1.58 0.65
CA THR A 123 3.89 0.61 0.30
C THR A 123 3.98 -0.54 1.30
N ASN A 124 2.94 -0.75 2.11
CA ASN A 124 2.93 -1.76 3.16
C ASN A 124 2.51 -3.15 2.62
N ALA A 125 2.67 -4.18 3.46
CA ALA A 125 2.34 -5.56 3.09
C ALA A 125 0.86 -5.73 2.69
N ALA A 126 -0.07 -5.10 3.42
CA ALA A 126 -1.51 -5.17 3.14
C ALA A 126 -1.87 -4.69 1.73
N THR A 127 -1.22 -3.64 1.24
CA THR A 127 -1.40 -3.11 -0.12
C THR A 127 -0.68 -3.96 -1.16
N LEU A 128 0.49 -4.50 -0.84
CA LEU A 128 1.21 -5.39 -1.75
C LEU A 128 0.49 -6.72 -1.95
N GLU A 129 -0.22 -7.24 -0.94
CA GLU A 129 -1.12 -8.39 -1.13
C GLU A 129 -2.18 -8.10 -2.21
N CYS A 130 -2.79 -6.91 -2.22
CA CYS A 130 -3.74 -6.52 -3.26
C CYS A 130 -3.08 -6.50 -4.65
N LEU A 131 -1.90 -5.90 -4.77
CA LEU A 131 -1.18 -5.78 -6.05
C LEU A 131 -0.60 -7.12 -6.52
N ARG A 132 -0.24 -8.01 -5.58
CA ARG A 132 0.20 -9.39 -5.84
C ARG A 132 -0.90 -10.20 -6.53
N ASP A 133 -2.16 -9.97 -6.17
CA ASP A 133 -3.31 -10.66 -6.78
C ASP A 133 -3.38 -10.47 -8.30
N ILE A 134 -2.96 -9.29 -8.78
CA ILE A 134 -2.94 -8.94 -10.20
C ILE A 134 -1.53 -8.92 -10.80
N GLY A 135 -0.56 -9.54 -10.11
CA GLY A 135 0.81 -9.72 -10.61
C GLY A 135 1.68 -8.46 -10.65
N LEU A 136 1.33 -7.41 -9.90
CA LEU A 136 2.09 -6.14 -9.88
C LEU A 136 3.11 -6.03 -8.75
N GLU A 137 3.13 -6.96 -7.79
CA GLU A 137 4.07 -6.91 -6.66
C GLU A 137 5.54 -6.91 -7.13
N GLU A 138 5.90 -7.77 -8.08
CA GLU A 138 7.29 -7.91 -8.54
C GLU A 138 7.79 -6.63 -9.20
N GLU A 139 7.01 -6.04 -10.13
CA GLU A 139 7.36 -4.77 -10.79
C GLU A 139 7.50 -3.63 -9.75
N ILE A 140 6.66 -3.62 -8.71
CA ILE A 140 6.78 -2.65 -7.61
C ILE A 140 8.06 -2.86 -6.79
N GLN A 141 8.41 -4.11 -6.48
CA GLN A 141 9.65 -4.43 -5.75
C GLN A 141 10.91 -4.07 -6.55
N GLU A 142 10.90 -4.35 -7.86
CA GLU A 142 12.03 -4.07 -8.76
C GLU A 142 12.28 -2.57 -8.94
N ASN A 143 11.23 -1.75 -8.92
CA ASN A 143 11.30 -0.29 -9.05
C ASN A 143 11.42 0.44 -7.71
N GLY A 144 11.29 -0.28 -6.59
CA GLY A 144 11.52 0.25 -5.25
C GLY A 144 13.00 0.49 -4.95
N VAL A 145 13.25 1.10 -3.80
CA VAL A 145 14.61 1.33 -3.31
C VAL A 145 15.32 -0.01 -3.06
N SER A 146 16.37 -0.27 -3.83
CA SER A 146 17.11 -1.55 -3.83
C SER A 146 17.97 -1.79 -2.59
N GLN A 147 18.42 -0.73 -1.91
CA GLN A 147 19.14 -0.83 -0.64
C GLN A 147 18.15 -0.69 0.53
N PRO A 148 17.87 -1.76 1.29
CA PRO A 148 16.93 -1.66 2.40
C PRO A 148 17.46 -0.67 3.45
N SER A 149 16.70 0.40 3.66
CA SER A 149 16.84 1.26 4.84
C SER A 149 16.54 0.44 6.08
N LEU A 150 17.34 0.65 7.13
CA LEU A 150 17.12 -0.05 8.41
C LEU A 150 16.12 0.67 9.31
N GLY A 151 15.83 1.95 9.08
CA GLY A 151 15.18 2.75 10.10
C GLY A 151 14.96 4.23 9.80
N VAL A 152 14.83 4.98 10.90
CA VAL A 152 14.72 6.43 11.00
C VAL A 152 15.71 6.96 12.05
N ARG A 153 16.18 8.19 11.92
CA ARG A 153 17.01 8.86 12.94
C ARG A 153 16.57 10.27 13.27
N TRP A 154 16.97 10.73 14.45
CA TRP A 154 16.88 12.12 14.92
C TRP A 154 18.28 12.67 15.12
N CYS A 155 18.58 13.84 14.54
CA CYS A 155 19.93 14.40 14.53
C CYS A 155 19.94 15.93 14.49
N TYR A 156 21.11 16.52 14.74
CA TYR A 156 21.30 17.98 14.72
C TYR A 156 21.43 18.57 13.31
N SER A 157 22.04 17.82 12.41
CA SER A 157 22.10 18.06 10.96
C SER A 157 22.37 16.73 10.25
N MET A 158 22.35 16.71 8.91
CA MET A 158 22.67 15.48 8.17
C MET A 158 24.09 14.99 8.49
N PHE A 159 25.05 15.92 8.62
CA PHE A 159 26.44 15.62 8.97
C PHE A 159 26.74 15.64 10.48
N GLY A 160 25.92 16.30 11.30
CA GLY A 160 26.15 16.50 12.72
C GLY A 160 25.80 15.30 13.62
N ASP A 161 25.66 15.58 14.91
CA ASP A 161 25.39 14.60 15.95
C ASP A 161 24.04 13.92 15.77
N GLU A 162 24.00 12.63 16.08
CA GLU A 162 22.79 11.81 16.11
C GLU A 162 22.32 11.66 17.55
N PHE A 163 21.06 12.00 17.81
CA PHE A 163 20.45 11.90 19.14
C PHE A 163 19.88 10.51 19.40
N ALA A 164 19.26 9.93 18.36
CA ALA A 164 18.58 8.65 18.44
C ALA A 164 18.38 8.03 17.06
N ARG A 165 18.18 6.71 17.05
CA ARG A 165 17.82 5.91 15.88
C ARG A 165 16.81 4.85 16.28
N LEU A 166 15.91 4.53 15.36
CA LEU A 166 14.93 3.46 15.53
C LEU A 166 14.86 2.63 14.25
N TYR A 167 14.70 1.32 14.38
CA TYR A 167 14.38 0.47 13.23
C TYR A 167 12.97 0.76 12.71
N SER A 168 12.72 0.48 11.43
CA SER A 168 11.40 0.69 10.84
C SER A 168 10.98 -0.47 9.94
N PHE A 169 9.68 -0.59 9.73
CA PHE A 169 9.03 -1.40 8.71
C PHE A 169 9.46 -2.87 8.75
N GLY A 170 9.45 -3.45 9.95
CA GLY A 170 9.79 -4.86 10.19
C GLY A 170 11.29 -5.15 10.29
N ASN A 171 12.16 -4.13 10.29
CA ASN A 171 13.60 -4.33 10.50
C ASN A 171 13.99 -4.49 11.99
N GLN A 172 13.06 -4.30 12.93
CA GLN A 172 13.30 -4.53 14.36
C GLN A 172 13.73 -6.00 14.57
N PRO A 173 14.96 -6.30 15.07
CA PRO A 173 15.44 -7.68 15.15
C PRO A 173 14.53 -8.63 15.93
N HIS A 174 13.87 -8.14 16.97
CA HIS A 174 12.96 -8.91 17.82
C HIS A 174 11.56 -9.11 17.22
N ARG A 175 11.20 -8.38 16.15
CA ARG A 175 9.87 -8.43 15.51
C ARG A 175 9.87 -8.89 14.06
N ARG A 176 11.05 -9.19 13.48
CA ARG A 176 11.13 -9.67 12.08
C ARG A 176 10.24 -10.89 11.83
N GLY A 177 10.15 -11.79 12.82
CA GLY A 177 9.27 -12.95 12.77
C GLY A 177 7.79 -12.60 12.71
N GLU A 178 7.34 -11.56 13.41
CA GLU A 178 5.94 -11.09 13.37
C GLU A 178 5.57 -10.61 11.96
N TYR A 179 6.44 -9.80 11.34
CA TYR A 179 6.22 -9.29 9.98
C TYR A 179 6.23 -10.42 8.95
N TYR A 180 7.14 -11.38 9.09
CA TYR A 180 7.20 -12.56 8.22
C TYR A 180 5.96 -13.45 8.37
N ALA A 181 5.48 -13.65 9.60
CA ALA A 181 4.30 -14.48 9.88
C ALA A 181 2.99 -13.82 9.43
N ALA A 182 2.98 -12.48 9.26
CA ALA A 182 1.79 -11.70 8.92
C ALA A 182 1.43 -11.76 7.43
N SER A 183 2.43 -11.80 6.54
CA SER A 183 2.22 -11.67 5.09
C SER A 183 3.37 -12.27 4.29
N PRO A 184 3.13 -12.83 3.08
CA PRO A 184 4.22 -13.17 2.16
C PRO A 184 4.90 -11.92 1.57
N CYS A 185 4.26 -10.75 1.70
CA CYS A 185 4.74 -9.47 1.19
C CYS A 185 5.56 -8.73 2.25
N ARG A 186 6.47 -7.86 1.82
CA ARG A 186 7.27 -6.98 2.69
C ARG A 186 7.10 -5.53 2.29
N HIS A 187 7.25 -4.58 3.22
CA HIS A 187 7.23 -3.16 2.89
C HIS A 187 8.24 -2.80 1.79
N VAL A 188 7.81 -1.93 0.88
CA VAL A 188 8.64 -1.40 -0.20
C VAL A 188 8.64 0.12 -0.12
N ASP A 189 9.84 0.72 -0.11
CA ASP A 189 10.00 2.16 -0.26
C ASP A 189 10.06 2.49 -1.76
N ILE A 190 8.96 3.00 -2.30
CA ILE A 190 8.78 3.36 -3.70
C ILE A 190 7.92 4.62 -3.80
N PRO A 191 8.44 5.75 -4.30
CA PRO A 191 7.66 6.97 -4.41
C PRO A 191 6.47 6.81 -5.37
N GLN A 192 5.40 7.56 -5.11
CA GLN A 192 4.19 7.61 -5.92
C GLN A 192 4.47 7.98 -7.38
N SER A 193 5.52 8.76 -7.65
CA SER A 193 5.98 9.08 -9.01
C SER A 193 6.45 7.86 -9.81
N LEU A 194 6.73 6.72 -9.15
CA LEU A 194 7.07 5.44 -9.78
C LEU A 194 5.91 4.44 -9.72
N VAL A 195 5.11 4.44 -8.66
CA VAL A 195 3.91 3.59 -8.55
C VAL A 195 2.85 3.97 -9.58
N GLU A 196 2.54 5.25 -9.73
CA GLU A 196 1.47 5.69 -10.65
C GLU A 196 1.72 5.28 -12.11
N PRO A 197 2.94 5.45 -12.68
CA PRO A 197 3.24 4.94 -14.02
C PRO A 197 3.02 3.43 -14.18
N ILE A 198 3.37 2.61 -13.18
CA ILE A 198 3.16 1.15 -13.22
C ILE A 198 1.67 0.84 -13.33
N LEU A 199 0.86 1.45 -12.46
CA LEU A 199 -0.60 1.26 -12.48
C LEU A 199 -1.23 1.80 -13.77
N LEU A 200 -0.81 2.99 -14.24
CA LEU A 200 -1.30 3.58 -15.48
C LEU A 200 -1.00 2.68 -16.69
N LYS A 201 0.22 2.16 -16.78
CA LYS A 201 0.64 1.22 -17.83
C LYS A 201 -0.22 -0.04 -17.79
N HIS A 202 -0.45 -0.62 -16.62
CA HIS A 202 -1.29 -1.83 -16.49
C HIS A 202 -2.75 -1.57 -16.89
N ALA A 203 -3.36 -0.47 -16.41
CA ALA A 203 -4.74 -0.11 -16.74
C ALA A 203 -4.93 0.15 -18.24
N THR A 204 -4.04 0.93 -18.86
CA THR A 204 -4.12 1.25 -20.30
C THR A 204 -3.84 0.04 -21.18
N ALA A 205 -2.87 -0.81 -20.82
CA ALA A 205 -2.62 -2.08 -21.52
C ALA A 205 -3.83 -3.03 -21.45
N SER A 206 -4.65 -2.92 -20.40
CA SER A 206 -5.89 -3.68 -20.23
C SER A 206 -7.10 -3.07 -20.94
N GLY A 207 -6.93 -1.92 -21.61
CA GLY A 207 -7.95 -1.28 -22.44
C GLY A 207 -8.76 -0.16 -21.76
N TRP A 208 -8.28 0.38 -20.64
CA TRP A 208 -8.83 1.63 -20.10
C TRP A 208 -8.39 2.83 -20.94
N GLU A 209 -9.35 3.70 -21.29
CA GLU A 209 -9.06 4.99 -21.89
C GLU A 209 -8.70 6.00 -20.81
N VAL A 210 -7.71 6.86 -21.08
CA VAL A 210 -7.28 7.90 -20.15
C VAL A 210 -7.30 9.25 -20.84
N ARG A 211 -8.09 10.17 -20.31
CA ARG A 211 -8.20 11.56 -20.77
C ARG A 211 -7.47 12.46 -19.78
N LEU A 212 -6.24 12.82 -20.14
CA LEU A 212 -5.43 13.79 -19.42
C LEU A 212 -5.93 15.21 -19.68
N GLU A 213 -5.49 16.16 -18.85
CA GLU A 213 -5.84 17.58 -18.97
C GLU A 213 -7.37 17.82 -19.09
N THR A 214 -8.18 16.98 -18.45
CA THR A 214 -9.65 17.03 -18.52
C THR A 214 -10.21 17.15 -17.10
N SER A 215 -10.93 18.24 -16.79
CA SER A 215 -11.49 18.49 -15.46
C SER A 215 -12.96 18.09 -15.40
N PHE A 216 -13.34 17.40 -14.33
CA PHE A 216 -14.74 17.20 -13.98
C PHE A 216 -15.38 18.54 -13.60
N LYS A 217 -16.61 18.78 -14.07
CA LYS A 217 -17.39 19.97 -13.75
C LYS A 217 -18.57 19.62 -12.85
N GLU A 218 -19.45 18.75 -13.33
CA GLU A 218 -20.64 18.31 -12.63
C GLU A 218 -21.18 16.99 -13.23
N TYR A 219 -22.11 16.33 -12.54
CA TYR A 219 -22.94 15.27 -13.11
C TYR A 219 -24.43 15.49 -12.86
N GLU A 220 -25.28 14.89 -13.70
CA GLU A 220 -26.73 14.87 -13.52
C GLU A 220 -27.20 13.41 -13.58
N GLN A 221 -28.07 12.99 -12.67
CA GLN A 221 -28.69 11.66 -12.75
C GLN A 221 -29.62 11.59 -13.97
N THR A 222 -29.60 10.49 -14.70
CA THR A 222 -30.51 10.19 -15.81
C THR A 222 -31.28 8.90 -15.51
N GLY A 223 -32.29 8.57 -16.32
CA GLY A 223 -33.08 7.34 -16.10
C GLY A 223 -32.28 6.03 -16.24
N ASP A 224 -31.12 6.08 -16.89
CA ASP A 224 -30.26 4.94 -17.23
C ASP A 224 -28.80 5.08 -16.75
N GLY A 225 -28.51 6.03 -15.86
CA GLY A 225 -27.17 6.32 -15.38
C GLY A 225 -26.99 7.79 -14.97
N MET A 226 -25.89 8.38 -15.40
CA MET A 226 -25.50 9.75 -15.11
C MET A 226 -24.91 10.39 -16.36
N LEU A 227 -25.20 11.67 -16.60
CA LEU A 227 -24.52 12.49 -17.58
C LEU A 227 -23.46 13.34 -16.86
N VAL A 228 -22.19 13.05 -17.11
CA VAL A 228 -21.06 13.73 -16.49
C VAL A 228 -20.48 14.74 -17.46
N ARG A 229 -20.39 16.01 -17.05
CA ARG A 229 -19.79 17.09 -17.84
C ARG A 229 -18.34 17.29 -17.41
N CYS A 230 -17.47 17.31 -18.40
CA CYS A 230 -16.05 17.54 -18.25
C CYS A 230 -15.60 18.69 -19.16
N VAL A 231 -14.49 19.34 -18.83
CA VAL A 231 -13.88 20.39 -19.63
C VAL A 231 -12.48 19.95 -20.05
N ASP A 232 -12.22 19.89 -21.35
CA ASP A 232 -10.86 19.77 -21.86
C ASP A 232 -10.12 21.08 -21.60
N ARG A 233 -9.05 21.02 -20.80
CA ARG A 233 -8.32 22.21 -20.35
C ARG A 233 -7.42 22.81 -21.43
N ARG A 234 -7.13 22.08 -22.51
CA ARG A 234 -6.34 22.58 -23.64
C ARG A 234 -7.23 23.36 -24.61
N THR A 235 -8.42 22.86 -24.88
CA THR A 235 -9.34 23.45 -25.86
C THR A 235 -10.42 24.33 -25.23
N SER A 236 -10.60 24.25 -23.90
CA SER A 236 -11.72 24.84 -23.15
C SER A 236 -13.10 24.36 -23.62
N GLN A 237 -13.15 23.23 -24.34
CA GLN A 237 -14.41 22.64 -24.78
C GLN A 237 -15.03 21.79 -23.68
N GLU A 238 -16.35 21.89 -23.54
CA GLU A 238 -17.11 20.99 -22.67
C GLU A 238 -17.50 19.74 -23.44
N HIS A 239 -17.33 18.59 -22.79
CA HIS A 239 -17.74 17.30 -23.31
C HIS A 239 -18.58 16.58 -22.27
N ALA A 240 -19.57 15.82 -22.72
CA ALA A 240 -20.42 15.03 -21.86
C ALA A 240 -20.09 13.53 -22.01
N ILE A 241 -20.12 12.82 -20.88
CA ILE A 241 -19.90 11.38 -20.78
C ILE A 241 -21.10 10.76 -20.07
N HIS A 242 -21.83 9.88 -20.74
CA HIS A 242 -22.89 9.09 -20.11
C HIS A 242 -22.27 7.87 -19.42
N THR A 243 -22.61 7.65 -18.15
CA THR A 243 -22.05 6.55 -17.36
C THR A 243 -23.00 5.94 -16.35
N LYS A 244 -22.83 4.64 -16.07
CA LYS A 244 -23.60 3.94 -15.04
C LYS A 244 -23.00 4.13 -13.65
N TYR A 245 -21.68 4.15 -13.54
CA TYR A 245 -20.93 4.29 -12.30
C TYR A 245 -19.94 5.45 -12.36
N LEU A 246 -19.92 6.27 -11.32
CA LEU A 246 -19.01 7.40 -11.16
C LEU A 246 -18.12 7.20 -9.94
N PHE A 247 -16.80 7.22 -10.14
CA PHE A 247 -15.81 7.04 -9.08
C PHE A 247 -15.07 8.37 -8.82
N GLY A 248 -15.34 8.98 -7.66
CA GLY A 248 -14.64 10.15 -7.15
C GLY A 248 -13.28 9.79 -6.54
N CYS A 249 -12.25 9.79 -7.37
CA CYS A 249 -10.84 9.56 -7.01
C CYS A 249 -10.01 10.86 -7.16
N ASP A 250 -10.68 12.01 -7.05
CA ASP A 250 -10.22 13.37 -7.38
C ASP A 250 -9.58 14.11 -6.18
N GLY A 251 -9.24 13.35 -5.14
CA GLY A 251 -8.34 13.75 -4.07
C GLY A 251 -8.92 14.73 -3.05
N GLY A 252 -8.03 15.41 -2.32
CA GLY A 252 -8.38 16.17 -1.11
C GLY A 252 -9.30 17.39 -1.30
N ARG A 253 -9.69 17.72 -2.53
CA ARG A 253 -10.66 18.80 -2.86
C ARG A 253 -11.80 18.29 -3.74
N SER A 254 -12.10 17.00 -3.61
CA SER A 254 -13.05 16.27 -4.46
C SER A 254 -14.31 17.08 -4.77
N ALA A 255 -14.53 17.31 -6.06
CA ALA A 255 -15.74 17.92 -6.59
C ALA A 255 -16.88 16.88 -6.63
N VAL A 256 -16.56 15.62 -6.93
CA VAL A 256 -17.52 14.51 -6.93
C VAL A 256 -18.14 14.32 -5.55
N GLN A 257 -17.30 14.22 -4.51
CA GLN A 257 -17.76 14.09 -3.11
C GLN A 257 -18.63 15.27 -2.68
N ARG A 258 -18.27 16.50 -3.07
CA ARG A 258 -19.04 17.71 -2.75
C ARG A 258 -20.40 17.71 -3.45
N GLN A 259 -20.45 17.35 -4.72
CA GLN A 259 -21.70 17.30 -5.47
C GLN A 259 -22.61 16.19 -4.97
N LEU A 260 -22.05 15.04 -4.57
CA LEU A 260 -22.81 13.93 -3.97
C LEU A 260 -23.44 14.32 -2.62
N GLY A 261 -22.97 15.38 -1.97
CA GLY A 261 -23.51 15.87 -0.71
C GLY A 261 -23.07 15.07 0.52
N ILE A 262 -22.02 14.24 0.39
CA ILE A 262 -21.42 13.52 1.52
C ILE A 262 -20.81 14.53 2.51
N SER A 263 -21.02 14.33 3.81
CA SER A 263 -20.49 15.26 4.82
C SER A 263 -19.06 14.89 5.22
N LEU A 264 -18.24 15.91 5.47
CA LEU A 264 -16.87 15.73 5.95
C LEU A 264 -16.79 16.16 7.41
N THR A 265 -16.44 15.23 8.30
CA THR A 265 -16.03 15.55 9.67
C THR A 265 -14.61 16.09 9.62
N LYS A 266 -14.41 17.32 10.13
CA LYS A 266 -13.10 17.99 10.14
C LYS A 266 -12.64 18.22 11.57
N GLY A 267 -11.47 17.69 11.91
CA GLY A 267 -10.73 18.05 13.12
C GLY A 267 -9.99 19.38 12.96
N SER A 268 -9.18 19.71 13.96
CA SER A 268 -8.35 20.91 13.94
C SER A 268 -7.22 20.76 12.92
N SER A 269 -7.11 21.71 11.97
CA SER A 269 -5.95 21.79 11.07
C SER A 269 -4.66 21.90 11.88
N GLN A 270 -3.67 21.05 11.58
CA GLN A 270 -2.42 20.96 12.36
C GLN A 270 -1.25 21.72 11.72
N GLY A 271 -1.54 22.65 10.81
CA GLY A 271 -0.55 23.58 10.23
C GLY A 271 -0.21 23.33 8.77
N ASN A 272 0.76 24.11 8.27
CA ASN A 272 1.30 24.01 6.92
C ASN A 272 2.61 23.22 6.93
N ALA A 273 2.94 22.56 5.83
CA ALA A 273 4.27 22.00 5.60
C ALA A 273 4.74 22.32 4.17
N LEU A 274 6.06 22.37 4.01
CA LEU A 274 6.72 22.68 2.75
C LEU A 274 7.64 21.52 2.37
N ASN A 275 7.38 20.92 1.23
CA ASN A 275 8.29 19.95 0.63
C ASN A 275 9.23 20.69 -0.33
N VAL A 276 10.53 20.52 -0.12
CA VAL A 276 11.58 20.97 -1.04
C VAL A 276 12.24 19.71 -1.60
N HIS A 277 11.94 19.39 -2.84
CA HIS A 277 12.52 18.26 -3.56
C HIS A 277 13.87 18.68 -4.13
N ILE A 278 14.94 17.94 -3.83
CA ILE A 278 16.31 18.33 -4.15
C ILE A 278 17.13 17.18 -4.72
N LYS A 279 18.21 17.53 -5.43
CA LYS A 279 19.39 16.68 -5.56
C LYS A 279 20.54 17.19 -4.72
N ALA A 280 21.17 16.28 -3.98
CA ALA A 280 22.36 16.49 -3.19
C ALA A 280 23.00 15.13 -2.89
N ASP A 281 24.27 14.95 -3.28
CA ASP A 281 25.03 13.76 -2.91
C ASP A 281 25.37 13.80 -1.40
N LEU A 282 24.68 12.97 -0.64
CA LEU A 282 24.89 12.80 0.80
C LEU A 282 25.52 11.44 1.13
N SER A 283 26.04 10.71 0.14
CA SER A 283 26.58 9.36 0.30
C SER A 283 27.67 9.24 1.38
N SER A 284 28.48 10.30 1.55
CA SER A 284 29.56 10.36 2.53
C SER A 284 29.07 10.23 3.97
N CYS A 285 27.91 10.82 4.30
CA CYS A 285 27.33 10.73 5.64
C CYS A 285 26.36 9.56 5.82
N MET A 286 26.07 8.77 4.79
CA MET A 286 25.12 7.65 4.88
C MET A 286 25.76 6.30 5.24
N LYS A 287 27.09 6.16 5.12
CA LYS A 287 27.82 4.88 5.34
C LYS A 287 27.49 4.16 6.66
N SER A 288 27.35 4.91 7.76
CA SER A 288 27.01 4.39 9.09
C SER A 288 25.57 4.72 9.53
N ARG A 289 24.80 5.36 8.65
CA ARG A 289 23.50 5.99 8.89
C ARG A 289 22.49 5.55 7.81
N ASN A 290 22.48 4.25 7.49
CA ASN A 290 21.60 3.67 6.47
C ASN A 290 20.13 3.64 6.94
N VAL A 291 19.48 4.81 6.89
CA VAL A 291 18.08 5.07 7.24
C VAL A 291 17.45 5.93 6.16
N ASN A 292 16.14 5.79 5.91
CA ASN A 292 15.45 6.52 4.82
C ASN A 292 14.88 7.86 5.28
N MET A 293 14.76 8.05 6.60
CA MET A 293 14.18 9.25 7.20
C MET A 293 15.07 9.83 8.29
N HIS A 294 15.17 11.16 8.26
CA HIS A 294 16.13 11.95 9.00
C HIS A 294 15.47 13.19 9.58
N TRP A 295 15.03 13.09 10.84
CA TRP A 295 14.49 14.23 11.56
C TRP A 295 15.64 15.11 12.04
N VAL A 296 15.72 16.33 11.52
CA VAL A 296 16.73 17.30 11.88
C VAL A 296 16.13 18.36 12.79
N ILE A 297 16.73 18.49 13.98
CA ILE A 297 16.24 19.33 15.07
C ILE A 297 17.43 20.09 15.66
N LYS A 298 17.31 21.41 15.77
CA LYS A 298 18.34 22.32 16.29
C LYS A 298 17.81 23.12 17.48
N PRO A 299 17.75 22.53 18.70
CA PRO A 299 17.08 23.18 19.84
C PRO A 299 17.74 24.49 20.27
N ASP A 300 19.06 24.60 20.14
CA ASP A 300 19.87 25.73 20.59
C ASP A 300 19.99 26.88 19.57
N GLN A 301 19.29 26.78 18.43
CA GLN A 301 19.25 27.83 17.41
C GLN A 301 17.86 28.46 17.35
N ASP A 302 17.82 29.75 17.01
CA ASP A 302 16.57 30.34 16.57
C ASP A 302 16.29 29.85 15.17
N ASN A 303 15.19 29.12 15.06
CA ASN A 303 14.74 28.62 13.79
C ASN A 303 14.12 29.78 13.02
N ALA A 304 14.70 30.10 11.86
CA ALA A 304 14.00 30.82 10.81
C ALA A 304 12.66 30.12 10.49
N MET A 305 11.78 30.84 9.80
CA MET A 305 10.43 30.38 9.42
C MET A 305 10.37 28.91 8.95
N TRP A 306 11.43 28.42 8.29
CA TRP A 306 11.46 27.15 7.60
C TRP A 306 12.20 26.03 8.33
N ASN A 307 12.94 26.26 9.40
CA ASN A 307 13.74 25.21 10.04
C ASN A 307 13.27 24.86 11.46
N TRP A 308 12.01 25.15 11.80
CA TRP A 308 11.46 24.75 13.10
C TRP A 308 11.56 23.24 13.32
N SER A 309 11.17 22.43 12.34
CA SER A 309 11.68 21.07 12.21
C SER A 309 11.81 20.71 10.74
N ALA A 310 12.76 19.84 10.41
CA ALA A 310 12.96 19.35 9.07
C ALA A 310 13.03 17.81 9.06
N LEU A 311 12.49 17.21 8.01
CA LEU A 311 12.63 15.78 7.74
C LEU A 311 13.27 15.61 6.37
N PHE A 312 14.47 15.02 6.33
CA PHE A 312 15.08 14.55 5.10
C PHE A 312 14.58 13.13 4.82
N ARG A 313 13.85 12.99 3.71
CA ARG A 313 13.37 11.71 3.22
C ARG A 313 14.09 11.34 1.93
N GLN A 314 14.61 10.13 1.90
CA GLN A 314 15.24 9.59 0.70
C GLN A 314 14.20 9.39 -0.42
N VAL A 315 14.57 9.73 -1.66
CA VAL A 315 13.84 9.37 -2.89
C VAL A 315 14.68 8.39 -3.71
N LYS A 316 15.96 8.74 -3.95
CA LYS A 316 16.94 7.85 -4.56
C LYS A 316 18.22 7.84 -3.73
N PRO A 317 18.64 6.70 -3.16
CA PRO A 317 19.88 6.64 -2.39
C PRO A 317 21.10 6.97 -3.25
N TYR A 318 22.00 7.87 -2.85
CA TYR A 318 21.90 8.87 -1.77
C TYR A 318 21.98 10.29 -2.37
N ASP A 319 21.30 10.49 -3.49
CA ASP A 319 21.42 11.68 -4.36
C ASP A 319 20.13 12.50 -4.45
N GLU A 320 18.95 11.89 -4.33
CA GLU A 320 17.66 12.59 -4.48
C GLU A 320 16.86 12.50 -3.18
N TRP A 321 16.39 13.66 -2.69
CA TRP A 321 15.80 13.81 -1.36
C TRP A 321 14.60 14.75 -1.38
N VAL A 322 13.62 14.50 -0.52
CA VAL A 322 12.61 15.50 -0.14
C VAL A 322 12.93 16.00 1.25
N CYS A 323 13.17 17.31 1.39
CA CYS A 323 13.23 17.96 2.68
C CYS A 323 11.85 18.53 3.03
N VAL A 324 11.19 17.95 4.02
CA VAL A 324 9.91 18.43 4.55
C VAL A 324 10.19 19.39 5.69
N PHE A 325 9.88 20.66 5.48
CA PHE A 325 9.96 21.70 6.50
C PHE A 325 8.60 21.93 7.12
N VAL A 326 8.55 21.85 8.45
CA VAL A 326 7.38 22.24 9.22
C VAL A 326 7.71 23.56 9.91
N PRO A 327 7.04 24.67 9.55
CA PRO A 327 7.22 25.96 10.20
C PRO A 327 6.67 25.93 11.62
N HIS A 328 6.99 26.96 12.42
CA HIS A 328 6.42 27.10 13.76
C HIS A 328 4.88 27.20 13.67
N PRO A 329 4.09 26.63 14.61
CA PRO A 329 2.64 26.66 14.54
C PRO A 329 2.01 28.07 14.47
N SER A 330 2.68 29.09 15.00
CA SER A 330 2.23 30.49 14.89
C SER A 330 2.51 31.12 13.52
N THR A 331 3.31 30.48 12.68
CA THR A 331 3.65 30.97 11.34
C THR A 331 2.53 30.66 10.37
N ARG A 332 1.98 31.71 9.76
CA ARG A 332 1.10 31.57 8.60
C ARG A 332 1.91 31.65 7.32
N LEU A 333 1.69 30.68 6.44
CA LEU A 333 2.30 30.65 5.13
C LEU A 333 1.33 31.23 4.11
N GLU A 334 1.49 32.49 3.74
CA GLU A 334 0.62 33.13 2.75
C GLU A 334 1.16 32.87 1.34
N GLU A 335 2.46 33.09 1.13
CA GLU A 335 3.11 32.94 -0.18
C GLU A 335 4.04 31.71 -0.26
N LYS A 336 4.40 31.31 -1.48
CA LYS A 336 5.40 30.27 -1.71
C LYS A 336 6.81 30.89 -1.61
N PRO A 337 7.73 30.34 -0.81
CA PRO A 337 9.08 30.89 -0.69
C PRO A 337 9.87 30.78 -1.99
N SER A 338 10.88 31.66 -2.14
CA SER A 338 11.83 31.59 -3.26
C SER A 338 12.70 30.33 -3.19
N GLU A 339 13.26 29.95 -4.33
CA GLU A 339 14.16 28.81 -4.45
C GLU A 339 15.41 28.98 -3.58
N GLU A 340 15.98 30.18 -3.60
CA GLU A 340 17.17 30.60 -2.87
C GLU A 340 16.95 30.48 -1.36
N THR A 341 15.79 30.94 -0.87
CA THR A 341 15.41 30.81 0.54
C THR A 341 15.32 29.34 0.95
N CYS A 342 14.71 28.50 0.10
CA CYS A 342 14.61 27.07 0.36
C CYS A 342 15.98 26.39 0.34
N LYS A 343 16.84 26.76 -0.63
CA LYS A 343 18.20 26.23 -0.78
C LYS A 343 19.08 26.56 0.41
N GLU A 344 18.99 27.79 0.94
CA GLU A 344 19.68 28.17 2.18
C GLU A 344 19.19 27.37 3.38
N ALA A 345 17.87 27.20 3.53
CA ALA A 345 17.30 26.39 4.60
C ALA A 345 17.79 24.93 4.51
N VAL A 346 17.79 24.34 3.32
CA VAL A 346 18.30 22.99 3.04
C VAL A 346 19.78 22.89 3.43
N LYS A 347 20.64 23.81 3.00
CA LYS A 347 22.07 23.81 3.34
C LYS A 347 22.32 23.87 4.85
N ARG A 348 21.55 24.69 5.59
CA ARG A 348 21.64 24.77 7.07
C ARG A 348 21.31 23.45 7.75
N VAL A 349 20.33 22.71 7.21
CA VAL A 349 19.90 21.41 7.74
C VAL A 349 20.85 20.28 7.33
N ILE A 350 21.47 20.35 6.15
CA ILE A 350 22.57 19.48 5.76
C ILE A 350 23.74 19.65 6.73
N GLY A 351 24.15 20.90 6.99
CA GLY A 351 25.25 21.21 7.90
C GLY A 351 26.64 20.99 7.32
N ASP A 352 26.76 21.03 6.00
CA ASP A 352 28.03 21.09 5.25
C ASP A 352 27.83 22.02 4.05
N GLU A 353 28.60 23.11 4.01
CA GLU A 353 28.47 24.15 2.97
C GLU A 353 28.99 23.70 1.60
N ASN A 354 29.83 22.66 1.58
CA ASN A 354 30.45 22.12 0.36
C ASN A 354 29.49 21.25 -0.46
N VAL A 355 28.37 20.82 0.14
CA VAL A 355 27.37 20.03 -0.57
C VAL A 355 26.64 20.90 -1.60
N ALA A 356 26.73 20.49 -2.86
CA ALA A 356 25.95 21.08 -3.93
C ALA A 356 24.47 20.69 -3.77
N VAL A 357 23.59 21.69 -3.86
CA VAL A 357 22.14 21.51 -3.74
C VAL A 357 21.48 22.07 -4.98
N GLU A 358 20.76 21.22 -5.69
CA GLU A 358 19.85 21.56 -6.78
C GLU A 358 18.41 21.44 -6.27
N VAL A 359 17.60 22.48 -6.41
CA VAL A 359 16.17 22.42 -6.06
C VAL A 359 15.39 22.02 -7.30
N LEU A 360 14.65 20.92 -7.21
CA LEU A 360 13.84 20.36 -8.30
C LEU A 360 12.41 20.86 -8.26
N ASP A 361 11.81 20.93 -7.07
CA ASP A 361 10.43 21.40 -6.87
C ASP A 361 10.22 21.90 -5.45
N ILE A 362 9.26 22.80 -5.28
CA ILE A 362 8.82 23.31 -3.98
C ILE A 362 7.29 23.24 -3.95
N SER A 363 6.74 22.45 -3.03
CA SER A 363 5.30 22.27 -2.89
C SER A 363 4.83 22.47 -1.44
N ARG A 364 3.67 23.11 -1.30
CA ARG A 364 3.02 23.36 -0.01
C ARG A 364 1.86 22.40 0.17
N TRP A 365 1.68 21.93 1.39
CA TRP A 365 0.52 21.11 1.75
C TRP A 365 0.07 21.41 3.17
N ASN A 366 -1.20 21.12 3.45
CA ASN A 366 -1.82 21.33 4.75
C ASN A 366 -1.99 19.99 5.44
N VAL A 367 -1.69 19.96 6.74
CA VAL A 367 -1.95 18.80 7.58
C VAL A 367 -3.45 18.79 7.91
N ASN A 368 -4.18 17.89 7.26
CA ASN A 368 -5.62 17.77 7.39
C ASN A 368 -6.00 16.70 8.43
N ASP A 369 -7.16 16.88 9.05
CA ASP A 369 -7.82 15.89 9.89
C ASP A 369 -9.26 15.80 9.38
N VAL A 370 -9.49 14.98 8.35
CA VAL A 370 -10.77 14.95 7.64
C VAL A 370 -11.15 13.52 7.30
N VAL A 371 -12.40 13.17 7.59
CA VAL A 371 -12.99 11.90 7.17
C VAL A 371 -14.44 12.12 6.74
N ALA A 372 -14.87 11.41 5.69
CA ALA A 372 -16.24 11.41 5.24
C ALA A 372 -17.13 10.52 6.13
N ASP A 373 -18.38 10.93 6.32
CA ASP A 373 -19.39 10.15 7.05
C ASP A 373 -19.90 8.94 6.26
N LYS A 374 -19.90 9.07 4.93
CA LYS A 374 -20.21 8.01 3.97
C LYS A 374 -19.21 8.03 2.82
N TYR A 375 -19.03 6.89 2.17
CA TYR A 375 -18.10 6.75 1.03
C TYR A 375 -18.82 6.64 -0.30
N SER A 376 -20.10 6.31 -0.29
CA SER A 376 -20.89 6.14 -1.51
C SER A 376 -22.36 6.43 -1.27
N GLN A 377 -23.05 6.72 -2.37
CA GLN A 377 -24.51 6.74 -2.43
C GLN A 377 -24.90 6.39 -3.87
N ASP A 378 -25.86 5.47 -4.00
CA ASP A 378 -26.29 4.91 -5.28
C ASP A 378 -25.08 4.40 -6.09
N ASN A 379 -24.96 4.79 -7.36
CA ASN A 379 -23.84 4.39 -8.23
C ASN A 379 -22.65 5.38 -8.22
N VAL A 380 -22.55 6.24 -7.19
CA VAL A 380 -21.43 7.16 -7.01
C VAL A 380 -20.60 6.75 -5.79
N PHE A 381 -19.31 6.50 -6.02
CA PHE A 381 -18.38 6.01 -5.00
C PHE A 381 -17.18 6.93 -4.90
N CYS A 382 -16.81 7.36 -3.69
CA CYS A 382 -15.63 8.18 -3.44
C CYS A 382 -14.55 7.34 -2.74
N LEU A 383 -13.29 7.50 -3.15
CA LEU A 383 -12.16 6.68 -2.71
C LEU A 383 -10.94 7.56 -2.35
N GLY A 384 -10.09 7.05 -1.46
CA GLY A 384 -8.82 7.70 -1.11
C GLY A 384 -8.99 9.08 -0.47
N ASP A 385 -8.11 10.02 -0.84
CA ASP A 385 -8.11 11.40 -0.33
C ASP A 385 -9.44 12.16 -0.52
N ALA A 386 -10.34 11.69 -1.38
CA ALA A 386 -11.70 12.24 -1.48
C ALA A 386 -12.46 12.10 -0.15
N VAL A 387 -12.21 11.02 0.60
CA VAL A 387 -12.98 10.59 1.78
C VAL A 387 -12.16 10.44 3.06
N HIS A 388 -10.83 10.35 3.01
CA HIS A 388 -9.97 10.34 4.20
C HIS A 388 -8.70 11.16 3.96
N ARG A 389 -8.41 12.13 4.84
CA ARG A 389 -7.26 13.05 4.71
C ARG A 389 -6.61 13.20 6.06
N HIS A 390 -5.33 12.89 6.13
CA HIS A 390 -4.59 12.82 7.38
C HIS A 390 -3.11 13.18 7.18
N PRO A 391 -2.34 13.43 8.26
CA PRO A 391 -0.90 13.59 8.16
C PRO A 391 -0.22 12.34 7.56
N PRO A 392 0.99 12.45 7.01
CA PRO A 392 1.70 11.32 6.38
C PRO A 392 2.22 10.25 7.37
N VAL A 393 1.94 10.42 8.65
CA VAL A 393 2.29 9.49 9.73
C VAL A 393 1.80 8.08 9.41
N ASN A 394 2.64 7.07 9.68
CA ASN A 394 2.45 5.66 9.32
C ASN A 394 2.38 5.37 7.80
N GLY A 395 2.39 6.38 6.92
CA GLY A 395 2.29 6.17 5.47
C GLY A 395 0.93 5.60 5.00
N LEU A 396 -0.15 5.77 5.77
CA LEU A 396 -1.41 5.04 5.51
C LEU A 396 -2.19 5.50 4.26
N GLY A 397 -2.03 6.73 3.80
CA GLY A 397 -2.97 7.35 2.85
C GLY A 397 -3.09 6.60 1.51
N SER A 398 -1.97 6.41 0.79
CA SER A 398 -1.96 5.67 -0.47
C SER A 398 -2.28 4.17 -0.28
N ASN A 399 -1.83 3.58 0.83
CA ASN A 399 -2.10 2.18 1.14
C ASN A 399 -3.60 1.91 1.34
N THR A 400 -4.26 2.74 2.15
CA THR A 400 -5.71 2.70 2.36
C THR A 400 -6.45 2.98 1.06
N SER A 401 -6.00 3.95 0.26
CA SER A 401 -6.60 4.28 -1.05
C SER A 401 -6.62 3.08 -2.03
N ILE A 402 -5.52 2.31 -2.10
CA ILE A 402 -5.45 1.12 -2.96
C ILE A 402 -6.34 0.01 -2.39
N GLN A 403 -6.40 -0.14 -1.06
CA GLN A 403 -7.29 -1.12 -0.42
C GLN A 403 -8.78 -0.78 -0.57
N ASP A 404 -9.15 0.51 -0.63
CA ASP A 404 -10.51 0.93 -0.96
C ASP A 404 -10.92 0.43 -2.35
N ALA A 405 -10.02 0.62 -3.32
CA ALA A 405 -10.23 0.15 -4.69
C ALA A 405 -10.32 -1.38 -4.78
N TRP A 406 -9.46 -2.10 -4.04
CA TRP A 406 -9.47 -3.56 -3.98
C TRP A 406 -10.79 -4.12 -3.43
N ASN A 407 -11.29 -3.53 -2.34
CA ASN A 407 -12.56 -3.89 -1.72
C ASN A 407 -13.75 -3.69 -2.67
N LEU A 408 -13.75 -2.61 -3.44
CA LEU A 408 -14.87 -2.24 -4.31
C LEU A 408 -14.89 -3.02 -5.64
N ALA A 409 -13.73 -3.29 -6.24
CA ALA A 409 -13.63 -3.81 -7.61
C ALA A 409 -14.37 -5.14 -7.81
N TRP A 410 -14.20 -6.10 -6.90
CA TRP A 410 -14.85 -7.41 -7.03
C TRP A 410 -16.37 -7.33 -6.85
N LYS A 411 -16.83 -6.46 -5.95
CA LYS A 411 -18.26 -6.22 -5.68
C LYS A 411 -18.94 -5.69 -6.93
N LEU A 412 -18.33 -4.68 -7.57
CA LEU A 412 -18.79 -4.14 -8.85
C LEU A 412 -18.83 -5.23 -9.91
N ALA A 413 -17.76 -6.00 -10.07
CA ALA A 413 -17.71 -7.05 -11.08
C ALA A 413 -18.80 -8.11 -10.90
N TYR A 414 -19.11 -8.47 -9.66
CA TYR A 414 -20.13 -9.47 -9.34
C TYR A 414 -21.55 -8.91 -9.54
N VAL A 415 -21.78 -7.64 -9.18
CA VAL A 415 -23.08 -6.98 -9.46
C VAL A 415 -23.30 -6.81 -10.96
N GLU A 416 -22.27 -6.42 -11.69
CA GLU A 416 -22.37 -6.16 -13.14
C GLU A 416 -22.52 -7.41 -13.98
N SER A 417 -21.98 -8.54 -13.51
CA SER A 417 -22.22 -9.85 -14.12
C SER A 417 -23.53 -10.50 -13.68
N GLY A 418 -24.32 -9.84 -12.82
CA GLY A 418 -25.57 -10.38 -12.27
C GLY A 418 -25.37 -11.50 -11.25
N MET A 419 -24.14 -11.74 -10.79
CA MET A 419 -23.82 -12.74 -9.77
C MET A 419 -24.23 -12.31 -8.36
N ALA A 420 -24.31 -11.00 -8.11
CA ALA A 420 -24.73 -10.39 -6.85
C ALA A 420 -25.85 -9.37 -7.05
N LYS A 421 -26.66 -9.13 -6.02
CA LYS A 421 -27.63 -8.00 -6.01
C LYS A 421 -26.89 -6.68 -5.77
N PRO A 422 -27.45 -5.53 -6.20
CA PRO A 422 -26.86 -4.21 -5.99
C PRO A 422 -26.57 -3.87 -4.52
N THR A 423 -27.31 -4.44 -3.57
CA THR A 423 -27.11 -4.25 -2.12
C THR A 423 -25.71 -4.67 -1.65
N LEU A 424 -25.00 -5.53 -2.40
CA LEU A 424 -23.60 -5.84 -2.13
C LEU A 424 -22.72 -4.58 -2.17
N LEU A 425 -23.03 -3.59 -3.01
CA LEU A 425 -22.25 -2.35 -3.11
C LEU A 425 -22.37 -1.48 -1.86
N ASP A 426 -23.46 -1.58 -1.09
CA ASP A 426 -23.64 -0.84 0.16
C ASP A 426 -22.59 -1.24 1.22
N THR A 427 -22.11 -2.48 1.14
CA THR A 427 -21.08 -3.00 2.04
C THR A 427 -19.72 -2.33 1.86
N TYR A 428 -19.47 -1.64 0.74
CA TYR A 428 -18.27 -0.80 0.57
C TYR A 428 -18.22 0.28 1.66
N ASN A 429 -19.35 0.96 1.89
CA ASN A 429 -19.44 1.97 2.94
C ASN A 429 -19.31 1.35 4.34
N GLN A 430 -20.04 0.24 4.60
CA GLN A 430 -20.02 -0.45 5.90
C GLN A 430 -18.60 -0.90 6.31
N GLU A 431 -17.75 -1.23 5.33
CA GLU A 431 -16.42 -1.79 5.57
C GLU A 431 -15.29 -0.77 5.50
N ARG A 432 -15.30 0.14 4.51
CA ARG A 432 -14.17 1.03 4.24
C ARG A 432 -14.23 2.36 4.97
N GLN A 433 -15.43 2.84 5.28
CA GLN A 433 -15.59 4.08 6.04
C GLN A 433 -14.97 3.97 7.45
N PRO A 434 -15.19 2.89 8.24
CA PRO A 434 -14.54 2.73 9.53
C PRO A 434 -13.01 2.65 9.44
N VAL A 435 -12.48 1.99 8.40
CA VAL A 435 -11.02 1.90 8.18
C VAL A 435 -10.40 3.28 7.95
N GLY A 436 -11.07 4.15 7.16
CA GLY A 436 -10.60 5.51 6.98
C GLY A 436 -10.69 6.37 8.25
N VAL A 437 -11.71 6.16 9.08
CA VAL A 437 -11.80 6.81 10.41
C VAL A 437 -10.60 6.42 11.27
N ASP A 438 -10.26 5.13 11.33
CA ASP A 438 -9.15 4.64 12.14
C ASP A 438 -7.80 5.12 11.60
N ALA A 439 -7.61 5.15 10.28
CA ALA A 439 -6.41 5.70 9.64
C ALA A 439 -6.23 7.20 9.97
N VAL A 440 -7.30 8.00 9.84
CA VAL A 440 -7.28 9.43 10.16
C VAL A 440 -7.00 9.65 11.64
N ARG A 441 -7.68 8.91 12.53
CA ARG A 441 -7.48 9.00 13.99
C ARG A 441 -6.03 8.66 14.35
N ARG A 442 -5.51 7.55 13.85
CA ARG A 442 -4.15 7.08 14.16
C ARG A 442 -3.09 8.06 13.65
N ALA A 443 -3.17 8.50 12.39
CA ALA A 443 -2.18 9.41 11.83
C ALA A 443 -2.14 10.74 12.60
N ASN A 444 -3.29 11.29 12.98
CA ASN A 444 -3.38 12.50 13.78
C ASN A 444 -2.86 12.30 15.22
N GLN A 445 -3.13 11.16 15.85
CA GLN A 445 -2.54 10.81 17.16
C GLN A 445 -1.01 10.78 17.09
N GLY A 446 -0.44 10.11 16.08
CA GLY A 446 1.01 9.98 15.93
C GLY A 446 1.70 11.32 15.73
N PHE A 447 1.09 12.17 14.90
CA PHE A 447 1.59 13.52 14.65
C PHE A 447 1.71 14.34 15.94
N ARG A 448 0.70 14.26 16.83
CA ARG A 448 0.74 14.92 18.14
C ARG A 448 1.83 14.34 19.04
N THR A 449 1.96 13.01 19.09
CA THR A 449 2.94 12.35 19.96
C THR A 449 4.39 12.55 19.53
N MET A 450 4.65 12.94 18.28
CA MET A 450 5.98 13.35 17.82
C MET A 450 6.55 14.52 18.67
N GLY A 451 5.67 15.36 19.23
CA GLY A 451 6.04 16.44 20.15
C GLY A 451 6.81 15.96 21.39
N ASN A 452 6.64 14.71 21.82
CA ASN A 452 7.36 14.15 22.97
C ASN A 452 8.87 14.07 22.73
N ILE A 453 9.29 13.80 21.48
CA ILE A 453 10.72 13.81 21.10
C ILE A 453 11.25 15.24 21.12
N PHE A 454 10.48 16.19 20.58
CA PHE A 454 10.86 17.60 20.58
C PHE A 454 10.97 18.15 22.01
N GLU A 455 10.05 17.79 22.90
CA GLU A 455 10.10 18.14 24.32
C GLU A 455 11.35 17.56 25.00
N ALA A 456 11.62 16.27 24.79
CA ALA A 456 12.77 15.60 25.37
C ALA A 456 14.09 16.23 24.92
N LEU A 457 14.18 16.69 23.66
CA LEU A 457 15.32 17.42 23.11
C LEU A 457 15.41 18.88 23.57
N GLY A 458 14.43 19.40 24.32
CA GLY A 458 14.40 20.79 24.78
C GLY A 458 14.01 21.78 23.68
N HIS A 459 13.28 21.35 22.66
CA HIS A 459 12.98 22.13 21.46
C HIS A 459 11.72 23.00 21.56
N LEU A 460 10.82 22.68 22.50
CA LEU A 460 9.51 23.35 22.62
C LEU A 460 9.51 24.73 23.32
N PRO A 461 10.40 25.05 24.28
CA PRO A 461 10.42 26.38 24.89
C PRO A 461 10.54 27.50 23.84
N ALA A 462 9.83 28.61 24.07
CA ALA A 462 9.90 29.78 23.20
C ALA A 462 11.26 30.51 23.32
N ASP A 463 11.83 30.55 24.53
CA ASP A 463 13.11 31.20 24.80
C ASP A 463 14.29 30.31 24.41
N ARG A 464 15.21 30.85 23.61
CA ARG A 464 16.39 30.13 23.13
C ARG A 464 17.36 29.76 24.24
N ALA A 465 17.54 30.60 25.26
CA ALA A 465 18.45 30.30 26.34
C ALA A 465 17.96 29.09 27.14
N GLU A 466 16.65 29.01 27.39
CA GLU A 466 16.02 27.84 28.00
C GLU A 466 16.12 26.60 27.10
N ARG A 467 15.86 26.69 25.78
CA ARG A 467 16.09 25.55 24.87
C ARG A 467 17.53 25.06 24.91
N THR A 468 18.49 25.99 24.86
CA THR A 468 19.93 25.67 24.90
C THR A 468 20.31 24.96 26.19
N LYS A 469 19.85 25.48 27.33
CA LYS A 469 20.06 24.86 28.65
C LYS A 469 19.47 23.45 28.70
N GLN A 470 18.22 23.28 28.28
CA GLN A 470 17.56 21.97 28.26
C GLN A 470 18.25 20.97 27.31
N PHE A 471 18.72 21.43 26.16
CA PHE A 471 19.47 20.60 25.23
C PHE A 471 20.82 20.16 25.81
N GLN A 472 21.55 21.06 26.47
CA GLN A 472 22.82 20.75 27.16
C GLN A 472 22.66 19.77 28.33
N GLU A 473 21.47 19.68 28.96
CA GLU A 473 21.21 18.67 29.99
C GLU A 473 21.37 17.23 29.46
N LEU A 474 21.14 16.98 28.16
CA LEU A 474 21.27 15.64 27.56
C LEU A 474 22.67 15.06 27.71
N SER A 475 23.72 15.89 27.63
CA SER A 475 25.12 15.47 27.80
C SER A 475 25.61 15.61 29.25
N ALA A 476 24.87 16.30 30.11
CA ALA A 476 25.27 16.53 31.49
C ALA A 476 25.22 15.24 32.34
N PRO A 477 26.23 14.98 33.19
CA PRO A 477 26.24 13.88 34.15
C PRO A 477 25.43 14.20 35.42
N SER A 478 24.26 14.83 35.27
CA SER A 478 23.40 15.27 36.37
C SER A 478 22.14 14.40 36.52
N LYS A 479 21.39 14.60 37.61
CA LYS A 479 20.06 13.98 37.80
C LYS A 479 19.09 14.43 36.69
N ALA A 480 19.03 15.72 36.41
CA ALA A 480 18.21 16.28 35.33
C ALA A 480 18.58 15.69 33.96
N GLY A 481 19.88 15.54 33.67
CA GLY A 481 20.34 14.92 32.43
C GLY A 481 19.95 13.45 32.29
N ARG A 482 20.03 12.67 33.39
CA ARG A 482 19.53 11.28 33.41
C ARG A 482 18.04 11.22 33.11
N GLU A 483 17.24 12.06 33.75
CA GLU A 483 15.79 12.11 33.55
C GLU A 483 15.43 12.52 32.11
N ARG A 484 16.13 13.50 31.54
CA ARG A 484 15.91 13.92 30.15
C ARG A 484 16.28 12.84 29.13
N ARG A 485 17.42 12.15 29.31
CA ARG A 485 17.77 11.00 28.46
C ARG A 485 16.75 9.87 28.58
N ALA A 486 16.19 9.62 29.77
CA ALA A 486 15.12 8.65 29.95
C ALA A 486 13.83 9.05 29.21
N ARG A 487 13.44 10.34 29.25
CA ARG A 487 12.32 10.87 28.46
C ARG A 487 12.55 10.70 26.96
N LEU A 488 13.74 11.02 26.46
CA LEU A 488 14.08 10.84 25.05
C LEU A 488 14.00 9.37 24.64
N ALA A 489 14.56 8.46 25.43
CA ALA A 489 14.50 7.03 25.17
C ALA A 489 13.05 6.50 25.15
N ALA A 490 12.19 6.96 26.06
CA ALA A 490 10.78 6.60 26.09
C ALA A 490 10.02 7.13 24.86
N ALA A 491 10.27 8.39 24.46
CA ALA A 491 9.64 9.00 23.30
C ALA A 491 10.08 8.33 21.98
N VAL A 492 11.36 8.00 21.84
CA VAL A 492 11.90 7.24 20.69
C VAL A 492 11.32 5.84 20.64
N LYS A 493 11.18 5.16 21.78
CA LYS A 493 10.52 3.84 21.84
C LYS A 493 9.06 3.94 21.40
N TYR A 494 8.34 4.98 21.84
CA TYR A 494 6.95 5.19 21.45
C TYR A 494 6.80 5.46 19.94
N ALA A 495 7.79 6.05 19.28
CA ALA A 495 7.79 6.24 17.83
C ALA A 495 7.72 4.91 17.04
N ASP A 496 7.95 3.76 17.67
CA ASP A 496 7.69 2.44 17.06
C ASP A 496 6.22 2.24 16.69
N HIS A 497 5.27 2.98 17.29
CA HIS A 497 3.88 2.96 16.83
C HIS A 497 3.73 3.50 15.41
N GLU A 498 4.62 4.39 14.97
CA GLU A 498 4.63 4.92 13.60
C GLU A 498 5.43 4.01 12.67
N PHE A 499 6.63 3.62 13.09
CA PHE A 499 7.58 2.92 12.23
C PHE A 499 7.53 1.40 12.34
N GLY A 500 6.80 0.86 13.31
CA GLY A 500 6.57 -0.57 13.56
C GLY A 500 5.08 -0.91 13.70
N GLY A 501 4.20 -0.09 13.13
CA GLY A 501 2.75 -0.20 13.25
C GLY A 501 2.12 -1.32 12.42
N LEU A 502 2.55 -2.58 12.59
CA LEU A 502 2.01 -3.73 11.85
C LEU A 502 0.52 -3.93 12.12
N GLY A 503 0.08 -3.70 13.36
CA GLY A 503 -1.31 -3.82 13.76
C GLY A 503 -2.24 -2.88 12.98
N ILE A 504 -1.94 -1.58 12.89
CA ILE A 504 -2.79 -0.64 12.13
C ILE A 504 -2.83 -0.97 10.63
N GLU A 505 -1.79 -1.60 10.10
CA GLU A 505 -1.72 -2.02 8.69
C GLU A 505 -2.58 -3.26 8.40
N MET A 506 -2.72 -4.18 9.35
CA MET A 506 -3.26 -5.53 9.12
C MET A 506 -4.56 -5.86 9.88
N ASN A 507 -4.86 -5.17 11.00
CA ASN A 507 -6.03 -5.42 11.86
C ASN A 507 -7.37 -4.89 11.29
N GLN A 508 -7.58 -4.91 9.96
CA GLN A 508 -8.90 -4.56 9.45
C GLN A 508 -9.94 -5.59 9.91
N ARG A 509 -11.05 -5.07 10.44
CA ARG A 509 -12.16 -5.85 10.97
C ARG A 509 -13.46 -5.41 10.30
N TYR A 510 -13.92 -6.17 9.32
CA TYR A 510 -15.17 -5.88 8.62
C TYR A 510 -16.39 -6.40 9.38
N ILE A 511 -17.44 -5.59 9.39
CA ILE A 511 -18.77 -5.90 9.89
C ILE A 511 -19.72 -5.37 8.84
N SER A 512 -20.37 -6.26 8.09
CA SER A 512 -21.21 -5.90 6.95
C SER A 512 -22.12 -7.05 6.56
N ASP A 513 -23.07 -6.79 5.68
CA ASP A 513 -23.90 -7.83 5.06
C ASP A 513 -23.10 -8.78 4.15
N ALA A 514 -21.86 -8.40 3.80
CA ALA A 514 -20.92 -9.25 3.06
C ALA A 514 -19.99 -10.07 3.97
N VAL A 515 -20.31 -10.18 5.27
CA VAL A 515 -19.65 -11.03 6.25
C VAL A 515 -20.71 -11.84 6.99
N TYR A 516 -20.61 -13.17 6.95
CA TYR A 516 -21.58 -14.06 7.60
C TYR A 516 -21.00 -14.56 8.93
N ALA A 517 -21.35 -13.87 10.03
CA ALA A 517 -20.91 -14.21 11.39
C ALA A 517 -21.99 -14.94 12.21
N SER A 518 -23.17 -15.21 11.65
CA SER A 518 -24.34 -15.72 12.38
C SER A 518 -24.19 -17.12 12.96
N ASP A 519 -23.20 -17.89 12.49
CA ASP A 519 -22.90 -19.24 13.01
C ASP A 519 -21.77 -19.24 14.05
N GLU A 520 -21.16 -18.07 14.35
CA GLU A 520 -20.16 -17.96 15.41
C GLU A 520 -20.84 -18.15 16.78
N LEU A 521 -20.25 -19.03 17.59
CA LEU A 521 -20.77 -19.37 18.93
C LEU A 521 -20.22 -18.44 20.02
N GLU A 522 -19.11 -17.77 19.73
CA GLU A 522 -18.38 -16.91 20.65
C GLU A 522 -18.25 -15.51 20.06
N ASP A 523 -18.28 -14.51 20.92
CA ASP A 523 -18.04 -13.13 20.50
C ASP A 523 -16.62 -12.96 19.96
N ARG A 524 -16.47 -12.07 18.97
CA ARG A 524 -15.17 -11.69 18.44
C ARG A 524 -14.28 -11.16 19.56
N GLN A 525 -13.11 -11.75 19.72
CA GLN A 525 -12.12 -11.31 20.70
C GLN A 525 -11.74 -9.83 20.51
N PRO A 526 -11.52 -9.06 21.59
CA PRO A 526 -11.05 -7.70 21.48
C PRO A 526 -9.68 -7.65 20.79
N LEU A 527 -9.34 -6.51 20.20
CA LEU A 527 -8.00 -6.29 19.68
C LEU A 527 -6.97 -6.33 20.83
N PRO A 528 -5.69 -6.61 20.53
CA PRO A 528 -4.61 -6.50 21.51
C PRO A 528 -4.58 -5.11 22.16
N ALA A 529 -4.00 -5.03 23.37
CA ALA A 529 -3.90 -3.77 24.11
C ALA A 529 -3.20 -2.67 23.30
N ASP A 530 -2.18 -3.03 22.51
CA ASP A 530 -1.53 -2.16 21.53
C ASP A 530 -1.85 -2.61 20.09
N ALA A 531 -3.11 -2.44 19.69
CA ALA A 531 -3.60 -2.81 18.36
C ALA A 531 -2.96 -2.03 17.19
N VAL A 532 -2.19 -0.98 17.48
CA VAL A 532 -1.43 -0.23 16.48
C VAL A 532 -0.19 -1.00 16.08
N VAL A 533 0.49 -1.58 17.06
CA VAL A 533 1.76 -2.28 16.89
C VAL A 533 1.53 -3.77 16.64
N GLU A 534 0.63 -4.39 17.41
CA GLU A 534 0.39 -5.82 17.43
C GLU A 534 -0.69 -6.23 16.42
N TYR A 535 -0.38 -7.18 15.54
CA TYR A 535 -1.34 -7.79 14.62
C TYR A 535 -1.97 -9.03 15.25
N GLN A 536 -3.30 -9.08 15.27
CA GLN A 536 -4.03 -10.27 15.71
C GLN A 536 -4.41 -11.12 14.51
N ILE A 537 -3.68 -12.22 14.35
CA ILE A 537 -3.94 -13.24 13.35
C ILE A 537 -5.12 -14.11 13.82
N GLY A 538 -6.07 -14.39 12.94
CA GLY A 538 -7.17 -15.31 13.18
C GLY A 538 -8.10 -15.42 11.98
N THR A 539 -9.07 -16.33 12.05
CA THR A 539 -10.04 -16.59 10.96
C THR A 539 -11.47 -16.21 11.31
N TYR A 540 -11.68 -15.45 12.39
CA TYR A 540 -13.00 -14.93 12.72
C TYR A 540 -13.59 -14.15 11.51
N PRO A 541 -14.87 -14.33 11.13
CA PRO A 541 -15.48 -13.64 10.00
C PRO A 541 -15.30 -12.11 10.03
N GLY A 542 -14.92 -11.55 8.89
CA GLY A 542 -14.52 -10.16 8.74
C GLY A 542 -13.05 -9.88 9.06
N SER A 543 -12.21 -10.91 9.24
CA SER A 543 -10.75 -10.78 9.36
C SER A 543 -10.08 -11.00 8.00
N ARG A 544 -8.84 -10.54 7.85
CA ARG A 544 -7.99 -10.94 6.71
C ARG A 544 -7.67 -12.43 6.79
N LEU A 545 -7.58 -13.11 5.65
CA LEU A 545 -7.06 -14.48 5.60
C LEU A 545 -5.62 -14.53 6.16
N PRO A 546 -5.34 -15.38 7.17
CA PRO A 546 -3.98 -15.55 7.65
C PRO A 546 -3.02 -16.09 6.59
N HIS A 547 -1.82 -15.51 6.53
CA HIS A 547 -0.72 -16.07 5.76
C HIS A 547 -0.16 -17.34 6.43
N ALA A 548 0.03 -18.39 5.65
CA ALA A 548 0.88 -19.54 5.98
C ALA A 548 1.60 -20.04 4.71
N TRP A 549 2.84 -20.51 4.86
CA TRP A 549 3.57 -21.15 3.76
C TRP A 549 3.19 -22.62 3.63
N LEU A 550 2.79 -23.01 2.42
CA LEU A 550 2.40 -24.35 2.05
C LEU A 550 3.29 -24.86 0.93
N THR A 551 3.41 -26.18 0.81
CA THR A 551 4.16 -26.83 -0.27
C THR A 551 3.31 -27.83 -1.01
N LYS A 552 3.63 -28.09 -2.28
CA LYS A 552 3.16 -29.31 -2.94
C LYS A 552 4.13 -30.44 -2.62
N ARG A 553 3.65 -31.68 -2.73
CA ARG A 553 4.49 -32.88 -2.48
C ARG A 553 5.67 -33.02 -3.44
N SER A 554 5.60 -32.37 -4.60
CA SER A 554 6.69 -32.40 -5.57
C SER A 554 7.83 -31.48 -5.11
N PRO A 555 9.07 -31.99 -4.98
CA PRO A 555 10.22 -31.20 -4.54
C PRO A 555 10.60 -30.07 -5.51
N GLU A 556 10.07 -30.08 -6.74
CA GLU A 556 10.28 -29.02 -7.73
C GLU A 556 9.29 -27.85 -7.57
N SER A 557 8.26 -28.00 -6.74
CA SER A 557 7.24 -26.95 -6.57
C SER A 557 7.72 -25.88 -5.60
N ALA A 558 7.61 -24.62 -6.02
CA ALA A 558 7.81 -23.50 -5.10
C ALA A 558 6.77 -23.53 -3.97
N ALA A 559 7.18 -23.02 -2.81
CA ALA A 559 6.25 -22.77 -1.71
C ALA A 559 5.19 -21.74 -2.15
N MET A 560 3.98 -21.91 -1.64
CA MET A 560 2.82 -21.07 -1.94
C MET A 560 2.25 -20.54 -0.63
N SER A 561 1.86 -19.27 -0.62
CA SER A 561 1.13 -18.70 0.50
C SER A 561 -0.35 -19.08 0.42
N THR A 562 -1.04 -19.22 1.56
CA THR A 562 -2.53 -19.20 1.61
C THR A 562 -3.12 -17.97 0.91
N ILE A 563 -2.41 -16.85 0.93
CA ILE A 563 -2.75 -15.61 0.20
C ILE A 563 -2.74 -15.83 -1.31
N ASP A 564 -1.91 -16.74 -1.84
CA ASP A 564 -1.86 -17.05 -3.27
C ASP A 564 -3.04 -17.94 -3.72
N LEU A 565 -3.63 -18.71 -2.79
CA LEU A 565 -4.76 -19.60 -3.05
C LEU A 565 -6.10 -18.85 -3.15
N ALA A 566 -6.27 -17.82 -2.34
CA ALA A 566 -7.44 -16.96 -2.31
C ALA A 566 -7.23 -15.70 -3.17
N GLY A 567 -8.33 -15.10 -3.61
CA GLY A 567 -8.30 -13.93 -4.47
C GLY A 567 -8.64 -14.27 -5.92
N HIS A 568 -8.03 -13.58 -6.88
CA HIS A 568 -8.19 -13.83 -8.33
C HIS A 568 -9.64 -13.77 -8.82
N GLY A 569 -10.47 -12.99 -8.13
CA GLY A 569 -11.89 -12.89 -8.42
C GLY A 569 -12.74 -14.09 -8.02
N ALA A 570 -12.25 -14.96 -7.15
CA ALA A 570 -12.93 -16.18 -6.71
C ALA A 570 -13.23 -16.16 -5.21
N PHE A 571 -14.34 -16.81 -4.80
CA PHE A 571 -14.45 -17.32 -3.45
C PHE A 571 -13.42 -18.43 -3.24
N CYS A 572 -12.87 -18.57 -2.04
CA CYS A 572 -11.88 -19.60 -1.74
C CYS A 572 -12.25 -20.36 -0.46
N LEU A 573 -12.31 -21.68 -0.53
CA LEU A 573 -12.53 -22.56 0.60
C LEU A 573 -11.25 -23.34 0.91
N LEU A 574 -10.80 -23.21 2.15
CA LEU A 574 -9.67 -23.96 2.68
C LEU A 574 -10.19 -24.95 3.71
N THR A 575 -9.88 -26.23 3.53
CA THR A 575 -10.24 -27.32 4.45
C THR A 575 -9.03 -28.21 4.71
N GLY A 576 -9.19 -29.30 5.46
CA GLY A 576 -8.12 -30.24 5.75
C GLY A 576 -8.55 -31.70 5.61
N ILE A 577 -7.85 -32.56 6.34
CA ILE A 577 -8.05 -34.01 6.31
C ILE A 577 -9.48 -34.34 6.77
N GLY A 578 -10.23 -35.05 5.95
CA GLY A 578 -11.64 -35.39 6.21
C GLY A 578 -12.64 -34.38 5.64
N GLY A 579 -12.20 -33.19 5.22
CA GLY A 579 -13.04 -32.13 4.66
C GLY A 579 -13.42 -32.28 3.18
N GLY A 580 -13.27 -33.46 2.58
CA GLY A 580 -13.49 -33.67 1.14
C GLY A 580 -14.90 -33.30 0.66
N GLN A 581 -15.91 -33.37 1.54
CA GLN A 581 -17.27 -32.93 1.21
C GLN A 581 -17.38 -31.41 1.00
N TRP A 582 -16.53 -30.61 1.65
CA TRP A 582 -16.46 -29.16 1.41
C TRP A 582 -15.95 -28.83 0.02
N VAL A 583 -14.94 -29.57 -0.46
CA VAL A 583 -14.40 -29.41 -1.82
C VAL A 583 -15.46 -29.74 -2.86
N GLN A 584 -16.23 -30.82 -2.65
CA GLN A 584 -17.35 -31.18 -3.52
C GLN A 584 -18.47 -30.14 -3.49
N ALA A 585 -18.79 -29.60 -2.32
CA ALA A 585 -19.77 -28.53 -2.16
C ALA A 585 -19.35 -27.25 -2.92
N ALA A 586 -18.08 -26.85 -2.83
CA ALA A 586 -17.54 -25.72 -3.58
C ALA A 586 -17.60 -25.94 -5.10
N GLN A 587 -17.32 -27.15 -5.58
CA GLN A 587 -17.49 -27.51 -7.00
C GLN A 587 -18.95 -27.39 -7.43
N LYS A 588 -19.89 -27.88 -6.61
CA LYS A 588 -21.32 -27.76 -6.89
C LYS A 588 -21.78 -26.30 -6.90
N MET A 589 -21.26 -25.44 -6.02
CA MET A 589 -21.52 -24.00 -6.04
C MET A 589 -21.06 -23.35 -7.36
N ARG A 590 -19.86 -23.70 -7.83
CA ARG A 590 -19.34 -23.24 -9.14
C ARG A 590 -20.27 -23.68 -10.26
N ASP A 591 -20.64 -24.95 -10.28
CA ASP A 591 -21.39 -25.54 -11.40
C ASP A 591 -22.84 -25.05 -11.43
N GLN A 592 -23.48 -24.83 -10.27
CA GLN A 592 -24.88 -24.38 -10.18
C GLN A 592 -25.04 -22.87 -10.35
N PHE A 593 -24.14 -22.06 -9.78
CA PHE A 593 -24.29 -20.59 -9.77
C PHE A 593 -23.32 -19.87 -10.72
N GLY A 594 -22.44 -20.59 -11.41
CA GLY A 594 -21.44 -19.99 -12.31
C GLY A 594 -20.37 -19.15 -11.60
N LEU A 595 -20.23 -19.32 -10.28
CA LEU A 595 -19.28 -18.57 -9.47
C LEU A 595 -17.86 -19.10 -9.66
N LYS A 596 -16.87 -18.22 -9.67
CA LYS A 596 -15.48 -18.64 -9.52
C LYS A 596 -15.25 -19.10 -8.08
N PHE A 597 -14.81 -20.34 -7.92
CA PHE A 597 -14.64 -20.97 -6.63
C PHE A 597 -13.35 -21.80 -6.61
N ASN A 598 -12.43 -21.44 -5.72
CA ASN A 598 -11.22 -22.19 -5.43
C ASN A 598 -11.47 -23.04 -4.17
N ALA A 599 -11.03 -24.30 -4.17
CA ALA A 599 -11.15 -25.15 -2.99
C ALA A 599 -9.92 -26.05 -2.87
N TYR A 600 -9.33 -26.07 -1.68
CA TYR A 600 -8.10 -26.81 -1.41
C TYR A 600 -8.19 -27.55 -0.08
N SER A 601 -7.76 -28.81 -0.07
CA SER A 601 -7.47 -29.55 1.15
C SER A 601 -6.00 -29.35 1.55
N ILE A 602 -5.77 -28.90 2.78
CA ILE A 602 -4.45 -28.62 3.35
C ILE A 602 -4.17 -29.60 4.49
N GLY A 603 -3.04 -30.28 4.42
CA GLY A 603 -2.59 -31.20 5.47
C GLY A 603 -1.68 -32.30 4.93
N CYS A 604 -1.29 -33.22 5.82
CA CYS A 604 -0.48 -34.37 5.42
C CYS A 604 -1.19 -35.17 4.32
N MET A 605 -0.48 -35.38 3.21
CA MET A 605 -1.01 -36.08 2.04
C MET A 605 -2.33 -35.49 1.50
N GLN A 606 -2.49 -34.16 1.52
CA GLN A 606 -3.59 -33.47 0.84
C GLN A 606 -3.12 -32.77 -0.45
N ASP A 607 -3.92 -31.85 -1.02
CA ASP A 607 -3.57 -31.08 -2.22
C ASP A 607 -2.31 -30.24 -1.98
N LEU A 608 -2.25 -29.66 -0.78
CA LEU A 608 -1.15 -28.85 -0.27
C LEU A 608 -0.76 -29.35 1.12
N GLU A 609 0.54 -29.34 1.40
CA GLU A 609 1.11 -29.78 2.65
C GLU A 609 1.47 -28.58 3.52
N ASP A 610 1.01 -28.60 4.76
CA ASP A 610 1.39 -27.66 5.81
C ASP A 610 2.51 -28.27 6.66
N VAL A 611 3.71 -28.38 6.06
CA VAL A 611 4.84 -29.10 6.64
C VAL A 611 5.39 -28.46 7.92
N TYR A 612 5.13 -27.16 8.12
CA TYR A 612 5.53 -26.41 9.31
C TYR A 612 4.38 -26.21 10.31
N SER A 613 3.19 -26.73 10.02
CA SER A 613 1.97 -26.54 10.82
C SER A 613 1.55 -25.06 10.99
N GLU A 614 2.03 -24.17 10.11
CA GLU A 614 1.72 -22.74 10.20
C GLU A 614 0.24 -22.43 9.94
N TRP A 615 -0.40 -23.20 9.05
CA TRP A 615 -1.83 -23.04 8.79
C TRP A 615 -2.66 -23.68 9.89
N ALA A 616 -2.27 -24.87 10.36
CA ALA A 616 -2.92 -25.55 11.48
C ALA A 616 -2.97 -24.67 12.74
N ASP A 617 -1.90 -23.93 13.05
CA ASP A 617 -1.82 -23.02 14.18
C ASP A 617 -2.74 -21.79 14.07
N LYS A 618 -3.12 -21.40 12.84
CA LYS A 618 -3.82 -20.13 12.55
C LYS A 618 -5.28 -20.31 12.10
N ARG A 619 -5.67 -21.51 11.65
CA ARG A 619 -6.96 -21.73 10.97
C ARG A 619 -8.19 -21.68 11.88
N GLU A 620 -7.99 -21.91 13.20
CA GLU A 620 -9.03 -21.88 14.24
C GLU A 620 -10.24 -22.81 13.96
N VAL A 621 -10.01 -23.87 13.18
CA VAL A 621 -10.96 -24.95 12.86
C VAL A 621 -10.27 -26.31 12.98
N GLU A 622 -11.05 -27.36 13.20
CA GLU A 622 -10.57 -28.74 13.22
C GLU A 622 -10.18 -29.21 11.80
N ASP A 623 -9.57 -30.39 11.68
CA ASP A 623 -9.07 -30.92 10.39
C ASP A 623 -10.17 -31.05 9.32
N ASP A 624 -11.39 -31.40 9.73
CA ASP A 624 -12.54 -31.59 8.83
C ASP A 624 -13.41 -30.32 8.69
N GLY A 625 -13.03 -29.24 9.36
CA GLY A 625 -13.66 -27.92 9.24
C GLY A 625 -13.27 -27.18 7.96
N CYS A 626 -13.74 -25.94 7.81
CA CYS A 626 -13.38 -25.11 6.68
C CYS A 626 -13.32 -23.61 7.01
N VAL A 627 -12.51 -22.87 6.26
CA VAL A 627 -12.46 -21.41 6.23
C VAL A 627 -12.84 -20.94 4.83
N LEU A 628 -13.82 -20.05 4.73
CA LEU A 628 -14.32 -19.50 3.46
C LEU A 628 -13.99 -18.02 3.35
N THR A 629 -13.35 -17.63 2.26
CA THR A 629 -13.00 -16.24 1.96
C THR A 629 -13.66 -15.75 0.68
N ARG A 630 -13.90 -14.44 0.62
CA ARG A 630 -14.37 -13.76 -0.60
C ARG A 630 -13.21 -13.33 -1.51
N PRO A 631 -13.47 -12.77 -2.71
CA PRO A 631 -12.43 -12.42 -3.69
C PRO A 631 -11.36 -11.42 -3.26
N ASP A 632 -11.58 -10.63 -2.20
CA ASP A 632 -10.55 -9.74 -1.66
C ASP A 632 -9.79 -10.34 -0.46
N ARG A 633 -9.95 -11.65 -0.21
CA ARG A 633 -9.32 -12.44 0.86
C ARG A 633 -9.81 -12.13 2.27
N THR A 634 -10.93 -11.43 2.41
CA THR A 634 -11.63 -11.36 3.69
C THR A 634 -12.25 -12.72 4.00
N VAL A 635 -12.01 -13.25 5.20
CA VAL A 635 -12.73 -14.42 5.72
C VAL A 635 -14.18 -14.01 5.94
N ILE A 636 -15.13 -14.70 5.32
CA ILE A 636 -16.55 -14.38 5.43
C ILE A 636 -17.31 -15.38 6.29
N TRP A 637 -16.76 -16.57 6.51
CA TRP A 637 -17.34 -17.63 7.31
C TRP A 637 -16.31 -18.72 7.60
N ARG A 638 -16.54 -19.47 8.67
CA ARG A 638 -15.82 -20.71 8.98
C ARG A 638 -16.76 -21.72 9.63
N SER A 639 -16.48 -23.00 9.43
CA SER A 639 -17.12 -24.09 10.17
C SER A 639 -16.05 -24.82 10.97
N ARG A 640 -16.24 -24.92 12.29
CA ARG A 640 -15.26 -25.55 13.18
C ARG A 640 -15.02 -27.02 12.82
N THR A 641 -16.07 -27.75 12.47
CA THR A 641 -16.02 -29.15 12.04
C THR A 641 -16.84 -29.34 10.75
N MET A 642 -16.82 -30.55 10.19
CA MET A 642 -17.65 -30.88 9.02
C MET A 642 -19.15 -30.79 9.34
N GLN A 643 -19.92 -30.22 8.41
CA GLN A 643 -21.39 -30.16 8.52
C GLN A 643 -22.03 -31.36 7.80
N PRO A 644 -23.19 -31.88 8.28
CA PRO A 644 -23.90 -32.98 7.62
C PRO A 644 -24.29 -32.68 6.17
N ASP A 645 -24.57 -31.40 5.87
CA ASP A 645 -24.82 -30.92 4.51
C ASP A 645 -23.93 -29.69 4.24
N CYS A 646 -22.71 -29.97 3.81
CA CYS A 646 -21.71 -28.97 3.45
C CYS A 646 -22.18 -28.03 2.31
N TYR A 647 -22.97 -28.56 1.37
CA TYR A 647 -23.44 -27.79 0.22
C TYR A 647 -24.45 -26.73 0.65
N THR A 648 -25.47 -27.14 1.41
CA THR A 648 -26.49 -26.20 1.90
C THR A 648 -25.88 -25.15 2.83
N ALA A 649 -24.89 -25.52 3.66
CA ALA A 649 -24.19 -24.57 4.52
C ALA A 649 -23.47 -23.47 3.71
N ILE A 650 -22.62 -23.84 2.73
CA ILE A 650 -21.91 -22.85 1.90
C ILE A 650 -22.89 -22.04 1.05
N MET A 651 -23.92 -22.69 0.48
CA MET A 651 -24.93 -22.01 -0.34
C MET A 651 -25.61 -20.90 0.44
N LYS A 652 -26.04 -21.17 1.68
CA LYS A 652 -26.66 -20.18 2.57
C LYS A 652 -25.74 -18.97 2.79
N VAL A 653 -24.48 -19.24 3.12
CA VAL A 653 -23.47 -18.21 3.41
C VAL A 653 -23.18 -17.35 2.19
N VAL A 654 -22.84 -17.98 1.06
CA VAL A 654 -22.45 -17.29 -0.16
C VAL A 654 -23.61 -16.49 -0.74
N LEU A 655 -24.82 -17.06 -0.80
CA LEU A 655 -25.98 -16.33 -1.30
C LEU A 655 -26.35 -15.17 -0.38
N SER A 656 -26.23 -15.31 0.95
CA SER A 656 -26.41 -14.19 1.88
C SER A 656 -25.42 -13.06 1.60
N VAL A 657 -24.13 -13.38 1.48
CA VAL A 657 -23.08 -12.40 1.17
C VAL A 657 -23.30 -11.71 -0.18
N LEU A 658 -23.89 -12.40 -1.16
CA LEU A 658 -24.22 -11.85 -2.47
C LEU A 658 -25.56 -11.09 -2.51
N GLY A 659 -26.24 -10.94 -1.36
CA GLY A 659 -27.55 -10.31 -1.25
C GLY A 659 -28.70 -11.12 -1.85
N ARG A 660 -28.50 -12.42 -2.08
CA ARG A 660 -29.41 -13.36 -2.76
C ARG A 660 -30.09 -14.34 -1.79
N SER A 661 -30.36 -13.89 -0.56
CA SER A 661 -30.97 -14.73 0.47
C SER A 661 -32.37 -15.25 0.10
N ASP A 662 -33.05 -14.57 -0.83
CA ASP A 662 -34.34 -14.96 -1.43
C ASP A 662 -34.26 -16.27 -2.24
N GLU A 663 -33.06 -16.67 -2.68
CA GLU A 663 -32.83 -17.89 -3.45
C GLU A 663 -32.47 -19.10 -2.58
N ILE A 664 -32.40 -18.92 -1.25
CA ILE A 664 -32.13 -20.00 -0.30
C ILE A 664 -33.44 -20.78 -0.10
N PRO A 665 -33.48 -22.10 -0.35
CA PRO A 665 -34.70 -22.90 -0.15
C PRO A 665 -35.21 -22.83 1.29
N GLU A 666 -36.51 -22.59 1.47
CA GLU A 666 -37.17 -22.78 2.76
C GLU A 666 -37.11 -24.25 3.16
N LYS A 667 -36.77 -24.51 4.43
CA LYS A 667 -36.61 -25.87 4.97
C LYS A 667 -37.92 -26.62 5.13
#